data_AF-A0A926DGA8-F1
#
_entry.id   AF-A0A926DGA8-F1
#
_cell.length_a   1.000
_cell.length_b   1.000
_cell.length_c   1.000
_cell.angle_alpha   90.00
_cell.angle_beta   90.00
_cell.angle_gamma   90.00
#
_symmetry.space_group_name_H-M   'P 1'
#
loop_
_entity.id
_entity.type
_entity.pdbx_description
1 polymer ?
#
loop_
_entity_poly.entity_id
_entity_poly.type
_entity_poly.pdbx_seq_one_letter_code
_entity_poly.pdbx_strand_id
1 'polypeptide(L)'
;MKSKKLQKLLAACLCLALVFSMGSLTVFAEGEDVWQAGENTYATFAEALAANEGSEASVTLLKSTKESIQIPEGKTVQLNLSDGVTLTNADGAHTITNNGTLTISGNGTVDNVSHGRAALVNNGTATLKGGTFTRSKEAGTSPSNNGGNSYYVIQNVGQKMTIGSGVTVKANGGYSSLVANGYQNGSGKTNNPSLLITGGTFSGGINVVKNDDRGTLTIEGGTFSNTYGPAVMNWNVATIKNGTFTVNNTASCVFTNGYLDNGYDQGQLTITGGAFNAANNGAGALYGYGSGTQKGGYTKISGGTFHGQFPASTSAYANAPVVSGGTFSANSGVEDYVDSSMTAVPDANGNLIVGAEEEVAVAKIGTKTYASLEAAVKDAKNGDIVELMQNAAGSGIQIPSGTNITIDFKGHTYTIQAPTVGSSGTETNGFQLLKDSTIVMKNGTITSSVARILIQNYCDLTLEDMNLDGSKLAGSNDYVLSNNHGTTRLTGNTSITAKEGDVAFDVCYWSPAYADGVTVIVDTTGTITGKIEYSTYGSSTPENTAANSALIIKNVNHVGTISAVAEGVNIAISGGTFSEAVKEEYCAEDFHPIDNGEGGFSVHQHEWAAPAEENRIEATCTQDGSYDLVVRCSKCGQADPTKTQHITIPAGHTFGTEWIVDGENHWHACVCGEKADTAAHTFGNWVVTREATAEQTGMREKTCSVCGYKVTESIPATGNTDAPKTGENSALVLWIGLFVLAGAGLAGTILYVKKRKAN
;
A
#
# COMPACT_ATOMS: atom_id res chain seq x y z
N MET A 1 43.48 61.51 44.04
CA MET A 1 42.36 60.86 43.32
C MET A 1 41.05 61.59 43.59
N LYS A 2 40.90 62.75 42.93
CA LYS A 2 39.66 63.52 42.79
C LYS A 2 39.31 63.51 41.28
N SER A 3 38.02 63.68 40.93
CA SER A 3 37.56 64.33 39.68
C SER A 3 37.22 63.55 38.38
N LYS A 4 36.75 62.29 38.37
CA LYS A 4 36.16 61.73 37.11
C LYS A 4 34.81 61.01 37.19
N LYS A 5 34.36 60.56 38.37
CA LYS A 5 33.05 59.88 38.50
C LYS A 5 31.90 60.80 38.91
N LEU A 6 32.15 61.89 39.64
CA LEU A 6 31.10 62.83 40.05
C LEU A 6 30.72 63.85 38.95
N GLN A 7 31.62 64.13 38.00
CA GLN A 7 31.34 65.02 36.86
C GLN A 7 30.48 64.35 35.76
N LYS A 8 30.49 63.02 35.64
CA LYS A 8 29.63 62.31 34.67
C LYS A 8 28.19 62.14 35.17
N LEU A 9 27.98 62.09 36.49
CA LEU A 9 26.63 62.03 37.07
C LEU A 9 25.95 63.41 37.07
N LEU A 10 26.70 64.49 37.28
CA LEU A 10 26.14 65.85 37.16
C LEU A 10 25.91 66.28 35.71
N ALA A 11 26.72 65.84 34.74
CA ALA A 11 26.49 66.17 33.33
C ALA A 11 25.28 65.44 32.70
N ALA A 12 24.96 64.22 33.17
CA ALA A 12 23.77 63.49 32.74
C ALA A 12 22.48 64.06 33.33
N CYS A 13 22.51 64.55 34.57
CA CYS A 13 21.36 65.25 35.17
C CYS A 13 21.18 66.69 34.66
N LEU A 14 22.25 67.35 34.17
CA LEU A 14 22.13 68.69 33.58
C LEU A 14 21.61 68.68 32.14
N CYS A 15 21.84 67.61 31.37
CA CYS A 15 21.28 67.48 30.02
C CYS A 15 19.81 67.06 30.02
N LEU A 16 19.33 66.39 31.08
CA LEU A 16 17.90 66.08 31.26
C LEU A 16 17.09 67.28 31.80
N ALA A 17 17.75 68.23 32.47
CA ALA A 17 17.11 69.44 33.02
C ALA A 17 16.99 70.61 32.01
N LEU A 18 17.69 70.56 30.87
CA LEU A 18 17.68 71.63 29.86
C LEU A 18 16.58 71.51 28.80
N VAL A 19 15.80 70.43 28.80
CA VAL A 19 14.58 70.32 27.96
C VAL A 19 13.33 70.83 28.69
N PHE A 20 13.43 71.19 29.98
CA PHE A 20 12.29 71.70 30.77
C PHE A 20 12.32 73.22 31.02
N SER A 21 13.28 73.97 30.46
CA SER A 21 13.36 75.43 30.68
C SER A 21 13.11 76.22 29.39
N MET A 22 11.86 76.21 28.90
CA MET A 22 11.21 77.34 28.24
C MET A 22 9.80 76.92 27.77
N GLY A 23 8.87 76.95 28.70
CA GLY A 23 7.44 76.88 28.46
C GLY A 23 6.78 77.46 29.70
N SER A 24 6.18 78.63 29.54
CA SER A 24 5.37 79.31 30.55
C SER A 24 4.48 78.35 31.33
N LEU A 25 4.39 78.54 32.65
CA LEU A 25 3.29 78.04 33.48
C LEU A 25 1.98 78.68 32.97
N THR A 26 1.43 78.12 31.90
CA THR A 26 0.02 78.25 31.59
C THR A 26 -0.72 77.37 32.58
N VAL A 27 -1.59 78.00 33.36
CA VAL A 27 -2.68 77.35 34.09
C VAL A 27 -3.34 76.36 33.12
N PHE A 28 -3.16 75.06 33.36
CA PHE A 28 -3.90 74.05 32.65
C PHE A 28 -5.38 74.26 32.99
N ALA A 29 -6.20 74.56 31.98
CA ALA A 29 -7.59 74.14 32.04
C ALA A 29 -7.58 72.65 32.40
N GLU A 30 -8.43 72.20 33.32
CA GLU A 30 -8.64 70.77 33.58
C GLU A 30 -9.01 70.10 32.24
N GLY A 31 -8.00 69.59 31.54
CA GLY A 31 -8.18 68.81 30.34
C GLY A 31 -8.80 67.50 30.76
N GLU A 32 -9.82 67.04 30.03
CA GLU A 32 -10.33 65.69 30.27
C GLU A 32 -9.21 64.69 30.03
N ASP A 33 -9.02 63.76 30.96
CA ASP A 33 -8.08 62.66 30.70
C ASP A 33 -8.60 61.82 29.52
N VAL A 34 -7.77 61.71 28.48
CA VAL A 34 -8.08 60.98 27.24
C VAL A 34 -7.22 59.74 27.06
N TRP A 35 -6.11 59.64 27.79
CA TRP A 35 -5.16 58.53 27.74
C TRP A 35 -5.18 57.73 29.04
N GLN A 36 -4.85 56.44 28.96
CA GLN A 36 -4.69 55.57 30.13
C GLN A 36 -3.37 54.81 30.04
N ALA A 37 -2.65 54.74 31.15
CA ALA A 37 -1.49 53.87 31.34
C ALA A 37 -1.55 53.21 32.73
N GLY A 38 -1.56 51.88 32.76
CA GLY A 38 -1.87 51.14 33.99
C GLY A 38 -3.28 51.48 34.49
N GLU A 39 -3.39 51.79 35.79
CA GLU A 39 -4.65 52.19 36.43
C GLU A 39 -4.93 53.70 36.34
N ASN A 40 -3.96 54.49 35.88
CA ASN A 40 -4.03 55.95 35.87
C ASN A 40 -4.43 56.50 34.50
N THR A 41 -5.04 57.69 34.52
CA THR A 41 -5.46 58.44 33.34
C THR A 41 -4.66 59.73 33.19
N TYR A 42 -4.51 60.20 31.95
CA TYR A 42 -3.64 61.32 31.58
C TYR A 42 -4.28 62.16 30.46
N ALA A 43 -3.98 63.47 30.44
CA ALA A 43 -4.49 64.40 29.44
C ALA A 43 -3.76 64.26 28.08
N THR A 44 -2.47 63.89 28.08
CA THR A 44 -1.66 63.79 26.86
C THR A 44 -0.96 62.44 26.71
N PHE A 45 -0.58 62.09 25.47
CA PHE A 45 0.14 60.85 25.22
C PHE A 45 1.52 60.87 25.86
N ALA A 46 2.18 62.04 25.84
CA ALA A 46 3.50 62.22 26.42
C ALA A 46 3.52 61.92 27.94
N GLU A 47 2.50 62.38 28.67
CA GLU A 47 2.34 62.09 30.10
C GLU A 47 2.08 60.61 30.35
N ALA A 48 1.16 60.00 29.59
CA ALA A 48 0.87 58.56 29.69
C ALA A 48 2.10 57.70 29.37
N LEU A 49 2.89 58.09 28.37
CA LEU A 49 4.13 57.39 28.02
C LEU A 49 5.20 57.54 29.10
N ALA A 50 5.33 58.74 29.70
CA ALA A 50 6.31 59.01 30.76
C ALA A 50 6.01 58.24 32.06
N ALA A 51 4.75 57.89 32.31
CA ALA A 51 4.34 57.10 33.46
C ALA A 51 4.77 55.62 33.41
N ASN A 52 5.22 55.13 32.25
CA ASN A 52 5.74 53.77 32.11
C ASN A 52 7.26 53.76 32.34
N GLU A 53 7.71 53.11 33.43
CA GLU A 53 9.14 52.94 33.72
C GLU A 53 9.82 51.94 32.75
N GLY A 54 11.06 52.22 32.34
CA GLY A 54 11.83 51.32 31.46
C GLY A 54 11.59 51.53 29.95
N SER A 55 11.91 50.54 29.13
CA SER A 55 11.82 50.63 27.66
C SER A 55 10.45 50.26 27.11
N GLU A 56 9.59 49.62 27.89
CA GLU A 56 8.26 49.14 27.46
C GLU A 56 7.14 50.03 28.03
N ALA A 57 6.10 50.27 27.24
CA ALA A 57 4.94 51.03 27.67
C ALA A 57 3.65 50.48 27.06
N SER A 58 2.55 50.57 27.80
CA SER A 58 1.21 50.27 27.30
C SER A 58 0.31 51.48 27.55
N VAL A 59 -0.30 52.00 26.49
CA VAL A 59 -1.11 53.21 26.52
C VAL A 59 -2.41 52.99 25.74
N THR A 60 -3.54 53.36 26.31
CA THR A 60 -4.86 53.28 25.67
C THR A 60 -5.42 54.67 25.43
N LEU A 61 -5.90 54.94 24.22
CA LEU A 61 -6.71 56.12 23.91
C LEU A 61 -8.17 55.83 24.28
N LEU A 62 -8.69 56.53 25.28
CA LEU A 62 -10.05 56.37 25.81
C LEU A 62 -11.06 57.31 25.15
N LYS A 63 -10.62 58.50 24.70
CA LYS A 63 -11.46 59.52 24.09
C LYS A 63 -10.80 60.12 22.87
N SER A 64 -11.60 60.59 21.92
CA SER A 64 -11.07 61.28 20.74
C SER A 64 -10.29 62.54 21.15
N THR A 65 -9.14 62.78 20.51
CA THR A 65 -8.30 63.94 20.80
C THR A 65 -7.59 64.46 19.56
N LYS A 66 -7.16 65.73 19.60
CA LYS A 66 -6.35 66.39 18.58
C LYS A 66 -4.92 66.56 19.11
N GLU A 67 -4.07 65.57 18.86
CA GLU A 67 -2.67 65.52 19.30
C GLU A 67 -1.83 64.76 18.26
N SER A 68 -0.56 65.14 18.11
CA SER A 68 0.43 64.39 17.33
C SER A 68 1.37 63.67 18.29
N ILE A 69 1.54 62.36 18.10
CA ILE A 69 2.32 61.53 19.03
C ILE A 69 3.61 61.00 18.39
N GLN A 70 4.62 60.83 19.22
CA GLN A 70 5.92 60.30 18.82
C GLN A 70 6.30 59.11 19.70
N ILE A 71 6.69 58.01 19.06
CA ILE A 71 7.34 56.89 19.74
C ILE A 71 8.86 57.09 19.64
N PRO A 72 9.57 57.30 20.76
CA PRO A 72 11.01 57.51 20.74
C PRO A 72 11.78 56.25 20.31
N GLU A 73 12.99 56.45 19.78
CA GLU A 73 13.92 55.36 19.53
C GLU A 73 14.21 54.59 20.84
N GLY A 74 14.32 53.26 20.75
CA GLY A 74 14.57 52.38 21.90
C GLY A 74 13.36 52.14 22.82
N LYS A 75 12.21 52.78 22.56
CA LYS A 75 10.94 52.49 23.27
C LYS A 75 10.11 51.46 22.51
N THR A 76 9.48 50.56 23.25
CA THR A 76 8.48 49.60 22.78
C THR A 76 7.12 49.99 23.34
N VAL A 77 6.16 50.36 22.49
CA VAL A 77 4.87 50.89 22.90
C VAL A 77 3.73 50.04 22.33
N GLN A 78 2.85 49.57 23.22
CA GLN A 78 1.56 49.01 22.86
C GLN A 78 0.51 50.12 22.94
N LEU A 79 -0.02 50.55 21.79
CA LEU A 79 -1.06 51.56 21.69
C LEU A 79 -2.41 50.88 21.41
N ASN A 80 -3.35 50.99 22.34
CA ASN A 80 -4.71 50.48 22.17
C ASN A 80 -5.67 51.64 21.84
N LEU A 81 -6.46 51.49 20.78
CA LEU A 81 -7.44 52.48 20.34
C LEU A 81 -8.85 51.99 20.70
N SER A 82 -9.48 52.65 21.68
CA SER A 82 -10.85 52.29 22.08
C SER A 82 -11.83 52.43 20.91
N ASP A 83 -12.96 51.72 20.99
CA ASP A 83 -13.93 51.76 19.91
C ASP A 83 -14.55 53.17 19.76
N GLY A 84 -14.81 53.59 18.52
CA GLY A 84 -15.40 54.90 18.21
C GLY A 84 -14.52 56.13 18.47
N VAL A 85 -13.29 55.99 18.99
CA VAL A 85 -12.39 57.13 19.24
C VAL A 85 -11.58 57.49 18.00
N THR A 86 -11.17 58.75 17.88
CA THR A 86 -10.31 59.25 16.80
C THR A 86 -9.13 60.04 17.36
N LEU A 87 -7.90 59.63 17.00
CA LEU A 87 -6.69 60.44 17.16
C LEU A 87 -6.47 61.26 15.88
N THR A 88 -6.55 62.59 16.00
CA THR A 88 -6.30 63.52 14.89
C THR A 88 -5.02 64.30 15.15
N ASN A 89 -4.20 64.54 14.13
CA ASN A 89 -2.94 65.28 14.29
C ASN A 89 -3.13 66.74 14.78
N ALA A 90 -2.09 67.27 15.42
CA ALA A 90 -1.86 68.71 15.51
C ALA A 90 -1.56 69.30 14.12
N ASP A 91 -1.93 70.56 13.88
CA ASP A 91 -1.85 71.18 12.56
C ASP A 91 -0.40 71.18 12.01
N GLY A 92 -0.24 70.80 10.75
CA GLY A 92 1.07 70.73 10.09
C GLY A 92 1.96 69.55 10.49
N ALA A 93 1.45 68.59 11.28
CA ALA A 93 2.21 67.43 11.76
C ALA A 93 1.62 66.08 11.31
N HIS A 94 2.43 65.03 11.40
CA HIS A 94 1.99 63.63 11.31
C HIS A 94 1.14 63.28 12.53
N THR A 95 0.21 62.32 12.40
CA THR A 95 -0.58 61.89 13.57
C THR A 95 0.26 61.02 14.50
N ILE A 96 0.93 60.01 13.93
CA ILE A 96 1.88 59.15 14.65
C ILE A 96 3.23 59.16 13.92
N THR A 97 4.31 59.44 14.66
CA THR A 97 5.69 59.24 14.20
C THR A 97 6.37 58.17 15.04
N ASN A 98 6.61 56.99 14.47
CA ASN A 98 7.26 55.88 15.17
C ASN A 98 8.76 55.81 14.86
N ASN A 99 9.61 56.05 15.85
CA ASN A 99 11.06 55.81 15.77
C ASN A 99 11.52 54.59 16.59
N GLY A 100 10.61 53.97 17.36
CA GLY A 100 10.88 52.81 18.20
C GLY A 100 10.18 51.55 17.67
N THR A 101 9.64 50.76 18.59
CA THR A 101 8.79 49.60 18.30
C THR A 101 7.36 49.92 18.71
N LEU A 102 6.41 49.82 17.79
CA LEU A 102 5.00 50.17 18.02
C LEU A 102 4.08 49.01 17.66
N THR A 103 3.17 48.64 18.56
CA THR A 103 2.00 47.82 18.19
C THR A 103 0.73 48.64 18.36
N ILE A 104 -0.13 48.67 17.35
CA ILE A 104 -1.46 49.28 17.43
C ILE A 104 -2.54 48.20 17.45
N SER A 105 -3.48 48.28 18.39
CA SER A 105 -4.65 47.39 18.50
C SER A 105 -5.93 48.19 18.73
N GLY A 106 -7.08 47.52 18.72
CA GLY A 106 -8.40 48.14 18.91
C GLY A 106 -9.03 48.63 17.60
N ASN A 107 -10.17 49.31 17.69
CA ASN A 107 -11.02 49.66 16.53
C ASN A 107 -11.09 51.17 16.24
N GLY A 108 -10.44 52.00 17.06
CA GLY A 108 -10.42 53.44 16.87
C GLY A 108 -9.72 53.89 15.57
N THR A 109 -9.82 55.18 15.28
CA THR A 109 -9.32 55.80 14.05
C THR A 109 -8.06 56.63 14.31
N VAL A 110 -7.06 56.51 13.44
CA VAL A 110 -5.94 57.43 13.32
C VAL A 110 -6.14 58.24 12.04
N ASP A 111 -6.45 59.53 12.20
CA ASP A 111 -6.75 60.44 11.10
C ASP A 111 -5.66 61.51 10.95
N ASN A 112 -5.33 61.86 9.71
CA ASN A 112 -4.52 63.03 9.40
C ASN A 112 -5.24 64.01 8.48
N VAL A 113 -5.27 65.28 8.87
CA VAL A 113 -5.94 66.37 8.15
C VAL A 113 -4.99 67.37 7.51
N SER A 114 -3.67 67.23 7.68
CA SER A 114 -2.66 68.19 7.22
C SER A 114 -2.06 67.82 5.86
N HIS A 115 -1.77 68.82 5.03
CA HIS A 115 -1.04 68.61 3.77
C HIS A 115 0.37 68.08 4.02
N GLY A 116 0.80 67.09 3.22
CA GLY A 116 2.17 66.55 3.30
C GLY A 116 2.45 65.73 4.56
N ARG A 117 1.42 65.18 5.22
CA ARG A 117 1.56 64.45 6.50
C ARG A 117 0.78 63.13 6.54
N ALA A 118 1.41 62.03 6.90
CA ALA A 118 0.74 60.75 7.10
C ALA A 118 -0.02 60.62 8.44
N ALA A 119 -0.99 59.71 8.49
CA ALA A 119 -1.58 59.21 9.73
C ALA A 119 -0.55 58.41 10.52
N LEU A 120 0.30 57.64 9.83
CA LEU A 120 1.44 56.95 10.44
C LEU A 120 2.68 57.06 9.57
N VAL A 121 3.77 57.58 10.15
CA VAL A 121 5.13 57.41 9.62
C VAL A 121 5.87 56.43 10.51
N ASN A 122 6.34 55.33 9.93
CA ASN A 122 7.19 54.35 10.61
C ASN A 122 8.64 54.51 10.15
N ASN A 123 9.50 54.98 11.05
CA ASN A 123 10.96 54.99 10.93
C ASN A 123 11.61 53.80 11.67
N GLY A 124 10.88 53.16 12.59
CA GLY A 124 11.34 52.01 13.38
C GLY A 124 10.67 50.69 12.96
N THR A 125 10.10 49.98 13.94
CA THR A 125 9.32 48.75 13.74
C THR A 125 7.86 48.96 14.15
N ALA A 126 6.91 48.59 13.29
CA ALA A 126 5.48 48.70 13.59
C ALA A 126 4.72 47.38 13.36
N THR A 127 3.72 47.09 14.20
CA THR A 127 2.75 46.01 14.01
C THR A 127 1.34 46.56 14.21
N LEU A 128 0.54 46.60 13.15
CA LEU A 128 -0.84 47.08 13.19
C LEU A 128 -1.77 45.87 13.24
N LYS A 129 -2.40 45.63 14.39
CA LYS A 129 -3.35 44.53 14.61
C LYS A 129 -4.80 44.94 14.36
N GLY A 130 -5.11 46.23 14.54
CA GLY A 130 -6.44 46.80 14.37
C GLY A 130 -6.40 48.31 14.12
N GLY A 131 -7.58 48.88 13.87
CA GLY A 131 -7.81 50.31 13.75
C GLY A 131 -8.04 50.77 12.32
N THR A 132 -8.59 51.97 12.19
CA THR A 132 -8.79 52.63 10.88
C THR A 132 -7.76 53.74 10.69
N PHE A 133 -6.99 53.70 9.61
CA PHE A 133 -6.04 54.74 9.24
C PHE A 133 -6.59 55.51 8.04
N THR A 134 -6.67 56.83 8.15
CA THR A 134 -7.28 57.66 7.11
C THR A 134 -6.66 59.04 7.02
N ARG A 135 -6.94 59.70 5.90
CA ARG A 135 -6.76 61.15 5.72
C ARG A 135 -8.10 61.77 5.35
N SER A 136 -8.87 62.21 6.34
CA SER A 136 -10.26 62.65 6.15
C SER A 136 -10.42 63.95 5.37
N LYS A 137 -9.36 64.75 5.27
CA LYS A 137 -9.29 65.99 4.47
C LYS A 137 -8.44 65.84 3.20
N GLU A 138 -8.19 64.62 2.76
CA GLU A 138 -7.53 64.34 1.48
C GLU A 138 -8.31 65.01 0.33
N ALA A 139 -7.60 65.81 -0.47
CA ALA A 139 -8.16 66.65 -1.52
C ALA A 139 -7.60 66.33 -2.92
N GLY A 140 -6.65 65.39 -3.03
CA GLY A 140 -6.12 64.97 -4.33
C GLY A 140 -7.22 64.41 -5.23
N THR A 141 -7.33 64.88 -6.47
CA THR A 141 -8.40 64.47 -7.39
C THR A 141 -7.89 63.64 -8.58
N SER A 142 -6.58 63.67 -8.85
CA SER A 142 -5.97 62.94 -9.96
C SER A 142 -4.46 62.84 -9.76
N PRO A 143 -3.75 62.03 -10.57
CA PRO A 143 -2.28 61.94 -10.53
C PRO A 143 -1.55 63.26 -10.70
N SER A 144 -2.17 64.26 -11.34
CA SER A 144 -1.58 65.57 -11.63
C SER A 144 -2.13 66.71 -10.78
N ASN A 145 -3.13 66.46 -9.91
CA ASN A 145 -3.76 67.50 -9.09
C ASN A 145 -3.94 67.04 -7.63
N ASN A 146 -3.11 67.59 -6.74
CA ASN A 146 -3.12 67.29 -5.31
C ASN A 146 -4.22 68.02 -4.51
N GLY A 147 -4.94 68.96 -5.13
CA GLY A 147 -6.02 69.71 -4.49
C GLY A 147 -5.62 70.50 -3.24
N GLY A 148 -4.33 70.71 -2.99
CA GLY A 148 -3.82 71.41 -1.81
C GLY A 148 -3.71 70.57 -0.53
N ASN A 149 -4.19 69.33 -0.48
CA ASN A 149 -4.04 68.44 0.68
C ASN A 149 -3.89 66.97 0.26
N SER A 150 -2.64 66.52 0.11
CA SER A 150 -2.34 65.14 -0.24
C SER A 150 -1.10 64.62 0.46
N TYR A 151 -1.12 63.35 0.85
CA TYR A 151 0.06 62.58 1.23
C TYR A 151 -0.28 61.10 1.34
N TYR A 152 0.70 60.26 1.65
CA TYR A 152 0.46 58.87 2.03
C TYR A 152 -0.38 58.80 3.32
N VAL A 153 -1.27 57.83 3.46
CA VAL A 153 -1.94 57.56 4.75
C VAL A 153 -0.95 56.89 5.70
N ILE A 154 -0.21 55.89 5.20
CA ILE A 154 0.86 55.21 5.91
C ILE A 154 2.14 55.32 5.09
N GLN A 155 3.23 55.73 5.73
CA GLN A 155 4.57 55.73 5.15
C GLN A 155 5.50 54.85 5.99
N ASN A 156 6.04 53.80 5.40
CA ASN A 156 7.03 52.92 5.99
C ASN A 156 8.40 53.16 5.38
N VAL A 157 9.28 53.79 6.14
CA VAL A 157 10.71 53.98 5.84
C VAL A 157 11.60 53.31 6.91
N GLY A 158 10.99 52.57 7.83
CA GLY A 158 11.65 51.87 8.93
C GLY A 158 11.99 50.43 8.58
N GLN A 159 12.67 49.73 9.49
CA GLN A 159 13.17 48.37 9.25
C GLN A 159 12.05 47.37 8.93
N LYS A 160 10.91 47.48 9.61
CA LYS A 160 9.80 46.54 9.46
C LYS A 160 8.44 47.15 9.80
N MET A 161 7.43 46.85 9.00
CA MET A 161 6.02 47.05 9.31
C MET A 161 5.23 45.77 9.03
N THR A 162 4.36 45.37 9.95
CA THR A 162 3.37 44.31 9.75
C THR A 162 1.96 44.90 9.84
N ILE A 163 1.08 44.60 8.88
CA ILE A 163 -0.34 45.01 8.90
C ILE A 163 -1.21 43.74 8.90
N GLY A 164 -2.06 43.61 9.92
CA GLY A 164 -2.94 42.46 10.14
C GLY A 164 -4.37 42.64 9.66
N SER A 165 -5.16 41.56 9.75
CA SER A 165 -6.54 41.48 9.23
C SER A 165 -7.54 42.45 9.85
N GLY A 166 -7.33 42.90 11.10
CA GLY A 166 -8.20 43.87 11.77
C GLY A 166 -8.02 45.32 11.32
N VAL A 167 -7.09 45.60 10.41
CA VAL A 167 -6.75 46.97 10.00
C VAL A 167 -7.55 47.40 8.77
N THR A 168 -8.02 48.65 8.80
CA THR A 168 -8.56 49.34 7.63
C THR A 168 -7.70 50.55 7.29
N VAL A 169 -7.32 50.71 6.03
CA VAL A 169 -6.65 51.90 5.52
C VAL A 169 -7.48 52.46 4.37
N LYS A 170 -7.87 53.74 4.44
CA LYS A 170 -8.72 54.35 3.41
C LYS A 170 -8.41 55.82 3.17
N ALA A 171 -8.55 56.26 1.93
CA ALA A 171 -8.52 57.68 1.56
C ALA A 171 -9.25 57.90 0.24
N ASN A 172 -9.85 59.08 0.07
CA ASN A 172 -10.61 59.42 -1.14
C ASN A 172 -9.74 60.06 -2.25
N GLY A 173 -8.44 60.24 -2.01
CA GLY A 173 -7.55 60.99 -2.88
C GLY A 173 -7.02 60.22 -4.09
N GLY A 174 -6.87 60.91 -5.23
CA GLY A 174 -6.29 60.35 -6.47
C GLY A 174 -4.85 60.76 -6.78
N TYR A 175 -4.16 61.44 -5.86
CA TYR A 175 -2.81 61.99 -6.09
C TYR A 175 -1.68 61.19 -5.42
N SER A 176 -1.80 60.87 -4.13
CA SER A 176 -0.79 60.12 -3.36
C SER A 176 -1.20 58.66 -3.16
N SER A 177 -0.22 57.77 -3.01
CA SER A 177 -0.50 56.35 -2.71
C SER A 177 -1.06 56.20 -1.29
N LEU A 178 -1.86 55.18 -1.05
CA LEU A 178 -2.46 54.97 0.27
C LEU A 178 -1.40 54.50 1.29
N VAL A 179 -0.65 53.46 0.93
CA VAL A 179 0.49 52.95 1.69
C VAL A 179 1.76 53.05 0.84
N ALA A 180 2.82 53.66 1.38
CA ALA A 180 4.14 53.69 0.77
C ALA A 180 5.14 52.90 1.63
N ASN A 181 5.88 51.98 1.01
CA ASN A 181 6.99 51.24 1.60
C ASN A 181 8.27 51.52 0.81
N GLY A 182 9.34 51.93 1.47
CA GLY A 182 10.57 52.34 0.78
C GLY A 182 10.70 53.85 0.62
N TYR A 183 11.63 54.26 -0.22
CA TYR A 183 11.96 55.67 -0.46
C TYR A 183 11.57 56.10 -1.86
N GLN A 184 11.14 57.35 -2.04
CA GLN A 184 11.00 57.93 -3.38
C GLN A 184 12.36 58.08 -4.10
N ASN A 185 13.45 58.10 -3.34
CA ASN A 185 14.81 58.08 -3.83
C ASN A 185 15.68 57.35 -2.80
N GLY A 186 16.11 56.14 -3.14
CA GLY A 186 16.94 55.25 -2.34
C GLY A 186 18.42 55.60 -2.34
N SER A 187 18.85 56.57 -3.14
CA SER A 187 20.24 57.03 -3.18
C SER A 187 20.65 57.63 -1.84
N GLY A 188 21.82 57.21 -1.35
CA GLY A 188 22.35 57.64 -0.05
C GLY A 188 21.62 57.10 1.19
N LYS A 189 20.60 56.25 1.03
CA LYS A 189 19.92 55.58 2.14
C LYS A 189 20.71 54.34 2.59
N THR A 190 20.65 54.02 3.88
CA THR A 190 21.46 52.94 4.48
C THR A 190 20.65 51.74 4.95
N ASN A 191 19.33 51.85 5.05
CA ASN A 191 18.42 50.79 5.44
C ASN A 191 17.48 50.38 4.29
N ASN A 192 16.87 49.20 4.43
CA ASN A 192 15.94 48.62 3.47
C ASN A 192 14.58 48.41 4.14
N PRO A 193 13.57 49.24 3.85
CA PRO A 193 12.26 49.10 4.49
C PRO A 193 11.52 47.83 4.10
N SER A 194 10.90 47.16 5.07
CA SER A 194 10.10 45.95 4.83
C SER A 194 8.65 46.12 5.28
N LEU A 195 7.70 45.73 4.44
CA LEU A 195 6.28 45.70 4.72
C LEU A 195 5.72 44.29 4.51
N LEU A 196 5.12 43.73 5.56
CA LEU A 196 4.35 42.48 5.54
C LEU A 196 2.86 42.81 5.76
N ILE A 197 2.00 42.41 4.83
CA ILE A 197 0.55 42.52 4.97
C ILE A 197 -0.02 41.11 5.07
N THR A 198 -0.55 40.74 6.24
CA THR A 198 -1.19 39.44 6.44
C THR A 198 -2.71 39.49 6.23
N GLY A 199 -3.29 40.69 6.16
CA GLY A 199 -4.70 40.92 5.93
C GLY A 199 -5.06 42.40 5.96
N GLY A 200 -6.37 42.70 5.99
CA GLY A 200 -6.91 44.05 6.18
C GLY A 200 -7.71 44.53 4.98
N THR A 201 -8.28 45.73 5.09
CA THR A 201 -9.04 46.38 4.01
C THR A 201 -8.34 47.66 3.59
N PHE A 202 -8.04 47.78 2.31
CA PHE A 202 -7.31 48.91 1.75
C PHE A 202 -8.10 49.50 0.58
N SER A 203 -8.39 50.80 0.62
CA SER A 203 -9.21 51.46 -0.40
C SER A 203 -8.74 52.88 -0.72
N GLY A 204 -8.53 53.13 -2.02
CA GLY A 204 -8.21 54.44 -2.58
C GLY A 204 -6.70 54.77 -2.66
N GLY A 205 -6.40 56.06 -2.77
CA GLY A 205 -5.09 56.55 -3.22
C GLY A 205 -4.94 56.51 -4.75
N ILE A 206 -3.83 57.02 -5.27
CA ILE A 206 -3.43 56.76 -6.67
C ILE A 206 -3.02 55.29 -6.86
N ASN A 207 -2.27 54.75 -5.90
CA ASN A 207 -1.94 53.32 -5.76
C ASN A 207 -2.32 52.91 -4.35
N VAL A 208 -2.84 51.69 -4.16
CA VAL A 208 -3.19 51.23 -2.82
C VAL A 208 -1.92 50.90 -2.02
N VAL A 209 -1.04 50.06 -2.57
CA VAL A 209 0.28 49.80 -1.98
C VAL A 209 1.36 50.12 -2.99
N LYS A 210 2.26 51.04 -2.63
CA LYS A 210 3.47 51.37 -3.38
C LYS A 210 4.68 50.81 -2.66
N ASN A 211 5.42 49.92 -3.32
CA ASN A 211 6.74 49.44 -2.91
C ASN A 211 7.80 50.13 -3.76
N ASP A 212 8.51 51.08 -3.16
CA ASP A 212 9.44 52.03 -3.77
C ASP A 212 10.90 51.58 -3.56
N ASP A 213 11.86 52.45 -3.89
CA ASP A 213 13.28 52.20 -3.78
C ASP A 213 13.65 51.54 -2.43
N ARG A 214 14.44 50.46 -2.50
CA ARG A 214 14.89 49.63 -1.35
C ARG A 214 13.78 48.93 -0.56
N GLY A 215 12.52 49.11 -0.93
CA GLY A 215 11.37 48.50 -0.28
C GLY A 215 11.27 47.00 -0.57
N THR A 216 11.00 46.20 0.46
CA THR A 216 10.58 44.80 0.31
C THR A 216 9.14 44.64 0.78
N LEU A 217 8.27 44.14 -0.10
CA LEU A 217 6.85 43.92 0.17
C LEU A 217 6.51 42.43 0.17
N THR A 218 5.74 41.98 1.16
CA THR A 218 5.10 40.67 1.16
C THR A 218 3.61 40.82 1.50
N ILE A 219 2.75 40.26 0.66
CA ILE A 219 1.29 40.22 0.89
C ILE A 219 0.86 38.77 1.02
N GLU A 220 0.31 38.40 2.18
CA GLU A 220 -0.22 37.06 2.48
C GLU A 220 -1.75 37.04 2.57
N GLY A 221 -2.41 38.20 2.45
CA GLY A 221 -3.86 38.34 2.48
C GLY A 221 -4.32 39.80 2.49
N GLY A 222 -5.64 40.00 2.47
CA GLY A 222 -6.28 41.32 2.51
C GLY A 222 -7.13 41.62 1.28
N THR A 223 -7.90 42.71 1.35
CA THR A 223 -8.72 43.21 0.25
C THR A 223 -8.24 44.60 -0.16
N PHE A 224 -7.89 44.76 -1.42
CA PHE A 224 -7.32 45.97 -2.00
C PHE A 224 -8.25 46.45 -3.11
N SER A 225 -8.74 47.69 -2.99
CA SER A 225 -9.63 48.30 -3.96
C SER A 225 -9.11 49.66 -4.41
N ASN A 226 -9.14 49.92 -5.72
CA ASN A 226 -8.72 51.21 -6.25
C ASN A 226 -9.57 51.74 -7.39
N THR A 227 -9.52 53.06 -7.55
CA THR A 227 -10.18 53.81 -8.63
C THR A 227 -9.18 54.37 -9.64
N TYR A 228 -8.06 54.94 -9.18
CA TYR A 228 -7.20 55.75 -10.07
C TYR A 228 -6.04 54.98 -10.70
N GLY A 229 -5.47 54.02 -9.98
CA GLY A 229 -4.29 53.28 -10.42
C GLY A 229 -4.26 51.87 -9.86
N PRO A 230 -3.10 51.20 -9.86
CA PRO A 230 -3.00 49.82 -9.43
C PRO A 230 -3.29 49.62 -7.95
N ALA A 231 -3.72 48.41 -7.61
CA ALA A 231 -3.76 47.92 -6.24
C ALA A 231 -2.34 47.73 -5.69
N VAL A 232 -1.40 47.27 -6.52
CA VAL A 232 0.01 47.12 -6.14
C VAL A 232 0.92 47.75 -7.20
N MET A 233 1.78 48.67 -6.76
CA MET A 233 2.86 49.23 -7.56
C MET A 233 4.21 48.82 -6.97
N ASN A 234 4.98 48.00 -7.69
CA ASN A 234 6.31 47.57 -7.27
C ASN A 234 7.40 48.22 -8.13
N TRP A 235 8.41 48.81 -7.49
CA TRP A 235 9.66 49.25 -8.12
C TRP A 235 10.87 48.41 -7.68
N ASN A 236 10.83 47.81 -6.48
CA ASN A 236 11.94 47.03 -5.96
C ASN A 236 11.60 45.53 -5.85
N VAL A 237 11.38 44.99 -4.65
CA VAL A 237 11.14 43.55 -4.43
C VAL A 237 9.78 43.31 -3.77
N ALA A 238 8.90 42.57 -4.44
CA ALA A 238 7.57 42.22 -3.92
C ALA A 238 7.22 40.73 -4.11
N THR A 239 6.56 40.16 -3.11
CA THR A 239 5.95 38.82 -3.17
C THR A 239 4.48 38.89 -2.77
N ILE A 240 3.59 38.36 -3.61
CA ILE A 240 2.16 38.25 -3.34
C ILE A 240 1.79 36.78 -3.27
N LYS A 241 1.36 36.32 -2.10
CA LYS A 241 0.96 34.93 -1.86
C LYS A 241 -0.55 34.74 -1.88
N ASN A 242 -1.31 35.76 -1.47
CA ASN A 242 -2.77 35.73 -1.44
C ASN A 242 -3.34 37.16 -1.33
N GLY A 243 -4.67 37.28 -1.32
CA GLY A 243 -5.40 38.55 -1.22
C GLY A 243 -6.37 38.74 -2.39
N THR A 244 -7.24 39.75 -2.30
CA THR A 244 -8.16 40.15 -3.39
C THR A 244 -7.82 41.55 -3.83
N PHE A 245 -7.52 41.73 -5.11
CA PHE A 245 -7.08 42.97 -5.73
C PHE A 245 -8.07 43.37 -6.80
N THR A 246 -8.83 44.44 -6.58
CA THR A 246 -9.90 44.87 -7.48
C THR A 246 -9.71 46.33 -7.88
N VAL A 247 -9.76 46.60 -9.17
CA VAL A 247 -9.71 47.98 -9.68
C VAL A 247 -10.94 48.29 -10.53
N ASN A 248 -11.36 49.55 -10.56
CA ASN A 248 -12.52 49.99 -11.36
C ASN A 248 -12.11 50.75 -12.64
N ASN A 249 -13.11 51.24 -13.38
CA ASN A 249 -13.03 51.68 -14.78
C ASN A 249 -12.03 52.80 -15.08
N THR A 250 -11.55 53.56 -14.10
CA THR A 250 -10.55 54.62 -14.31
C THR A 250 -9.12 54.16 -14.06
N ALA A 251 -8.91 52.98 -13.46
CA ALA A 251 -7.59 52.46 -13.17
C ALA A 251 -6.95 51.85 -14.43
N SER A 252 -5.65 52.06 -14.60
CA SER A 252 -4.91 51.56 -15.76
C SER A 252 -4.74 50.04 -15.76
N CYS A 253 -4.50 49.45 -14.59
CA CYS A 253 -4.29 48.01 -14.43
C CYS A 253 -4.40 47.59 -12.94
N VAL A 254 -4.40 46.28 -12.66
CA VAL A 254 -4.49 45.77 -11.28
C VAL A 254 -3.15 45.88 -10.54
N PHE A 255 -2.06 45.48 -11.17
CA PHE A 255 -0.71 45.53 -10.59
C PHE A 255 0.32 46.04 -11.60
N THR A 256 1.40 46.63 -11.08
CA THR A 256 2.52 47.11 -11.89
C THR A 256 3.86 46.70 -11.32
N ASN A 257 4.83 46.50 -12.21
CA ASN A 257 6.21 46.23 -11.85
C ASN A 257 7.14 47.08 -12.71
N GLY A 258 7.92 47.96 -12.08
CA GLY A 258 8.90 48.84 -12.73
C GLY A 258 10.33 48.48 -12.34
N TYR A 259 11.26 48.66 -13.27
CA TYR A 259 12.69 48.49 -13.07
C TYR A 259 13.43 49.74 -13.52
N LEU A 260 14.43 50.16 -12.75
CA LEU A 260 15.36 51.21 -13.16
C LEU A 260 16.81 50.76 -13.01
N ASP A 261 17.16 50.09 -11.92
CA ASP A 261 18.53 49.63 -11.65
C ASP A 261 18.58 48.43 -10.68
N ASN A 262 19.75 47.81 -10.56
CA ASN A 262 19.95 46.66 -9.66
C ASN A 262 20.21 47.06 -8.19
N GLY A 263 20.34 48.34 -7.89
CA GLY A 263 20.70 48.83 -6.56
C GLY A 263 19.49 48.94 -5.64
N TYR A 264 18.44 49.63 -6.10
CA TYR A 264 17.28 49.93 -5.27
C TYR A 264 15.93 49.86 -5.99
N ASP A 265 15.90 49.78 -7.33
CA ASP A 265 14.69 49.61 -8.15
C ASP A 265 14.75 48.35 -9.02
N GLN A 266 14.87 47.20 -8.33
CA GLN A 266 15.18 45.91 -8.96
C GLN A 266 14.03 45.30 -9.75
N GLY A 267 12.80 45.82 -9.67
CA GLY A 267 11.65 45.35 -10.43
C GLY A 267 11.41 43.84 -10.35
N GLN A 268 11.49 43.26 -9.14
CA GLN A 268 11.28 41.84 -8.89
C GLN A 268 9.92 41.61 -8.25
N LEU A 269 9.00 40.99 -9.00
CA LEU A 269 7.67 40.64 -8.53
C LEU A 269 7.44 39.13 -8.65
N THR A 270 7.06 38.50 -7.55
CA THR A 270 6.61 37.10 -7.53
C THR A 270 5.16 37.02 -7.05
N ILE A 271 4.31 36.30 -7.80
CA ILE A 271 2.92 36.05 -7.44
C ILE A 271 2.71 34.53 -7.39
N THR A 272 2.31 34.02 -6.23
CA THR A 272 2.03 32.58 -6.03
C THR A 272 0.55 32.30 -5.74
N GLY A 273 -0.28 33.34 -5.59
CA GLY A 273 -1.70 33.22 -5.29
C GLY A 273 -2.40 34.57 -5.11
N GLY A 274 -3.72 34.52 -4.90
CA GLY A 274 -4.60 35.70 -4.80
C GLY A 274 -5.57 35.81 -5.97
N ALA A 275 -6.53 36.72 -5.84
CA ALA A 275 -7.55 37.03 -6.85
C ALA A 275 -7.37 38.44 -7.40
N PHE A 276 -7.21 38.56 -8.71
CA PHE A 276 -6.90 39.80 -9.41
C PHE A 276 -8.03 40.14 -10.39
N ASN A 277 -8.78 41.19 -10.08
CA ASN A 277 -9.98 41.60 -10.81
C ASN A 277 -9.74 42.95 -11.48
N ALA A 278 -9.58 42.92 -12.80
CA ALA A 278 -9.43 44.11 -13.61
C ALA A 278 -10.77 44.85 -13.80
N ALA A 279 -10.65 46.10 -14.19
CA ALA A 279 -11.77 46.99 -14.48
C ALA A 279 -12.70 46.45 -15.59
N ASN A 280 -13.87 47.08 -15.76
CA ASN A 280 -14.84 46.74 -16.81
C ASN A 280 -15.21 45.25 -16.85
N ASN A 281 -15.38 44.64 -15.67
CA ASN A 281 -15.69 43.23 -15.53
C ASN A 281 -14.71 42.31 -16.29
N GLY A 282 -13.40 42.53 -16.11
CA GLY A 282 -12.36 41.70 -16.73
C GLY A 282 -11.95 42.11 -18.15
N ALA A 283 -12.52 43.18 -18.71
CA ALA A 283 -12.04 43.75 -19.98
C ALA A 283 -10.83 44.70 -19.79
N GLY A 284 -10.55 45.14 -18.56
CA GLY A 284 -9.38 45.97 -18.24
C GLY A 284 -8.07 45.18 -18.14
N ALA A 285 -6.95 45.91 -18.04
CA ALA A 285 -5.64 45.29 -17.94
C ALA A 285 -5.34 44.75 -16.53
N LEU A 286 -4.67 43.60 -16.46
CA LEU A 286 -4.14 43.03 -15.22
C LEU A 286 -2.80 43.67 -14.86
N TYR A 287 -1.91 43.79 -15.86
CA TYR A 287 -0.51 44.12 -15.68
C TYR A 287 -0.11 45.40 -16.42
N GLY A 288 0.77 46.18 -15.80
CA GLY A 288 1.41 47.34 -16.42
C GLY A 288 2.80 47.62 -15.83
N TYR A 289 3.42 48.70 -16.27
CA TYR A 289 4.74 49.13 -15.79
C TYR A 289 4.76 50.62 -15.44
N GLY A 290 5.65 51.00 -14.53
CA GLY A 290 5.83 52.40 -14.15
C GLY A 290 6.44 53.23 -15.28
N SER A 291 6.03 54.51 -15.38
CA SER A 291 6.62 55.45 -16.33
C SER A 291 8.14 55.57 -16.10
N GLY A 292 8.92 55.43 -17.16
CA GLY A 292 10.40 55.49 -17.09
C GLY A 292 11.09 54.15 -16.87
N THR A 293 10.35 53.04 -16.73
CA THR A 293 10.95 51.70 -16.59
C THR A 293 11.96 51.40 -17.70
N GLN A 294 13.05 50.73 -17.35
CA GLN A 294 14.02 50.14 -18.27
C GLN A 294 13.84 48.62 -18.35
N LYS A 295 14.49 47.96 -19.31
CA LYS A 295 14.51 46.48 -19.42
C LYS A 295 15.38 45.88 -18.31
N GLY A 296 14.83 44.99 -17.48
CA GLY A 296 15.56 44.30 -16.41
C GLY A 296 14.69 44.02 -15.18
N GLY A 297 15.06 43.07 -14.32
CA GLY A 297 14.12 42.56 -13.30
C GLY A 297 13.17 41.50 -13.86
N TYR A 298 12.12 41.14 -13.14
CA TYR A 298 11.19 40.08 -13.55
C TYR A 298 9.81 40.17 -12.90
N THR A 299 8.83 39.56 -13.55
CA THR A 299 7.52 39.22 -12.96
C THR A 299 7.27 37.73 -13.15
N LYS A 300 7.15 36.97 -12.05
CA LYS A 300 6.88 35.53 -12.05
C LYS A 300 5.52 35.24 -11.46
N ILE A 301 4.71 34.44 -12.15
CA ILE A 301 3.37 34.05 -11.71
C ILE A 301 3.29 32.52 -11.70
N SER A 302 3.05 31.93 -10.53
CA SER A 302 2.94 30.47 -10.37
C SER A 302 1.61 30.03 -9.77
N GLY A 303 0.66 30.95 -9.58
CA GLY A 303 -0.66 30.67 -9.02
C GLY A 303 -1.50 31.93 -8.85
N GLY A 304 -2.79 31.76 -8.56
CA GLY A 304 -3.79 32.82 -8.41
C GLY A 304 -4.89 32.76 -9.47
N THR A 305 -5.92 33.59 -9.30
CA THR A 305 -7.02 33.77 -10.25
C THR A 305 -6.97 35.17 -10.85
N PHE A 306 -7.04 35.26 -12.17
CA PHE A 306 -6.81 36.48 -12.94
C PHE A 306 -7.99 36.75 -13.87
N HIS A 307 -8.85 37.68 -13.47
CA HIS A 307 -9.98 38.13 -14.25
C HIS A 307 -9.65 39.46 -14.92
N GLY A 308 -9.12 39.41 -16.13
CA GLY A 308 -8.62 40.58 -16.84
C GLY A 308 -7.80 40.24 -18.09
N GLN A 309 -7.26 41.27 -18.72
CA GLN A 309 -6.44 41.18 -19.93
C GLN A 309 -4.96 41.35 -19.59
N PHE A 310 -4.13 40.40 -20.02
CA PHE A 310 -2.70 40.67 -20.19
C PHE A 310 -2.50 41.53 -21.43
N PRO A 311 -1.49 42.40 -21.45
CA PRO A 311 -1.16 43.16 -22.64
C PRO A 311 -0.77 42.21 -23.78
N ALA A 312 -1.07 42.58 -25.03
CA ALA A 312 -0.60 41.80 -26.19
C ALA A 312 0.94 41.79 -26.23
N SER A 313 1.53 40.61 -26.42
CA SER A 313 2.98 40.46 -26.41
C SER A 313 3.62 41.26 -27.53
N THR A 314 4.35 42.31 -27.15
CA THR A 314 5.30 42.98 -28.02
C THR A 314 6.61 43.11 -27.26
N SER A 315 7.74 43.03 -27.96
CA SER A 315 9.10 43.26 -27.46
C SER A 315 9.32 44.65 -26.82
N ALA A 316 8.25 45.46 -26.72
CA ALA A 316 8.18 46.77 -26.08
C ALA A 316 8.05 46.70 -24.55
N TYR A 317 7.59 45.58 -23.97
CA TYR A 317 7.51 45.44 -22.51
C TYR A 317 8.89 45.14 -21.93
N ALA A 318 9.27 45.94 -20.94
CA ALA A 318 10.59 45.84 -20.32
C ALA A 318 10.82 44.53 -19.56
N ASN A 319 9.77 44.02 -18.89
CA ASN A 319 9.79 42.89 -17.96
C ASN A 319 8.59 41.97 -18.19
N ALA A 320 8.51 41.35 -19.37
CA ALA A 320 7.42 40.45 -19.70
C ALA A 320 7.21 39.40 -18.58
N PRO A 321 5.97 39.20 -18.09
CA PRO A 321 5.66 38.16 -17.12
C PRO A 321 6.06 36.78 -17.63
N VAL A 322 6.49 35.91 -16.71
CA VAL A 322 6.65 34.47 -16.96
C VAL A 322 5.63 33.74 -16.09
N VAL A 323 4.73 33.00 -16.74
CA VAL A 323 3.57 32.35 -16.11
C VAL A 323 3.76 30.84 -16.11
N SER A 324 3.93 30.25 -14.94
CA SER A 324 4.07 28.80 -14.75
C SER A 324 2.90 28.18 -13.98
N GLY A 325 1.89 28.97 -13.62
CA GLY A 325 0.72 28.50 -12.87
C GLY A 325 -0.38 29.56 -12.73
N GLY A 326 -1.64 29.13 -12.58
CA GLY A 326 -2.79 29.99 -12.26
C GLY A 326 -4.00 29.79 -13.18
N THR A 327 -5.10 30.46 -12.86
CA THR A 327 -6.35 30.44 -13.65
C THR A 327 -6.63 31.83 -14.21
N PHE A 328 -6.88 31.92 -15.51
CA PHE A 328 -7.01 33.16 -16.26
C PHE A 328 -8.30 33.15 -17.09
N SER A 329 -8.89 34.32 -17.34
CA SER A 329 -10.05 34.41 -18.26
C SER A 329 -9.74 33.88 -19.66
N ALA A 330 -10.75 33.32 -20.35
CA ALA A 330 -10.65 32.70 -21.67
C ALA A 330 -9.90 33.54 -22.73
N ASN A 331 -10.09 34.86 -22.70
CA ASN A 331 -9.47 35.81 -23.64
C ASN A 331 -8.45 36.69 -22.93
N SER A 332 -7.73 36.17 -21.93
CA SER A 332 -6.78 36.97 -21.17
C SER A 332 -5.51 37.31 -21.95
N GLY A 333 -5.16 36.56 -23.00
CA GLY A 333 -3.87 36.71 -23.70
C GLY A 333 -2.69 36.20 -22.88
N VAL A 334 -2.95 35.38 -21.84
CA VAL A 334 -1.90 34.80 -20.99
C VAL A 334 -0.99 33.85 -21.77
N GLU A 335 -1.49 33.27 -22.85
CA GLU A 335 -0.81 32.26 -23.67
C GLU A 335 0.55 32.74 -24.19
N ASP A 336 0.70 34.05 -24.45
CA ASP A 336 1.96 34.66 -24.88
C ASP A 336 3.03 34.73 -23.78
N TYR A 337 2.64 34.48 -22.52
CA TYR A 337 3.48 34.61 -21.32
C TYR A 337 3.69 33.28 -20.59
N VAL A 338 3.09 32.20 -21.09
CA VAL A 338 3.24 30.85 -20.50
C VAL A 338 4.70 30.42 -20.61
N ASP A 339 5.26 29.96 -19.50
CA ASP A 339 6.59 29.37 -19.47
C ASP A 339 6.65 28.21 -20.47
N SER A 340 7.73 28.12 -21.25
CA SER A 340 7.90 27.09 -22.28
C SER A 340 7.79 25.64 -21.79
N SER A 341 7.93 25.41 -20.48
CA SER A 341 7.75 24.09 -19.84
C SER A 341 6.30 23.77 -19.47
N MET A 342 5.36 24.69 -19.69
CA MET A 342 3.97 24.60 -19.27
C MET A 342 3.00 24.72 -20.45
N THR A 343 1.75 24.34 -20.22
CA THR A 343 0.63 24.51 -21.15
C THR A 343 -0.53 25.25 -20.49
N ALA A 344 -1.29 26.00 -21.28
CA ALA A 344 -2.58 26.57 -20.88
C ALA A 344 -3.71 25.67 -21.41
N VAL A 345 -4.58 25.20 -20.53
CA VAL A 345 -5.71 24.31 -20.86
C VAL A 345 -7.03 24.94 -20.40
N PRO A 346 -8.06 25.02 -21.25
CA PRO A 346 -9.36 25.56 -20.83
C PRO A 346 -10.08 24.63 -19.83
N ASP A 347 -10.69 25.22 -18.80
CA ASP A 347 -11.59 24.57 -17.85
C ASP A 347 -13.02 24.44 -18.40
N ALA A 348 -13.92 23.85 -17.63
CA ALA A 348 -15.33 23.67 -18.00
C ALA A 348 -16.09 24.99 -18.26
N ASN A 349 -15.58 26.12 -17.75
CA ASN A 349 -16.14 27.46 -17.93
C ASN A 349 -15.41 28.25 -19.04
N GLY A 350 -14.42 27.64 -19.69
CA GLY A 350 -13.59 28.27 -20.72
C GLY A 350 -12.43 29.11 -20.17
N ASN A 351 -12.21 29.18 -18.86
CA ASN A 351 -11.03 29.85 -18.29
C ASN A 351 -9.77 29.03 -18.58
N LEU A 352 -8.64 29.68 -18.84
CA LEU A 352 -7.37 29.02 -19.08
C LEU A 352 -6.67 28.70 -17.76
N ILE A 353 -6.31 27.43 -17.57
CA ILE A 353 -5.49 26.97 -16.45
C ILE A 353 -4.08 26.72 -16.96
N VAL A 354 -3.11 27.48 -16.44
CA VAL A 354 -1.68 27.28 -16.71
C VAL A 354 -1.09 26.42 -15.62
N GLY A 355 -0.24 25.45 -15.98
CA GLY A 355 0.44 24.60 -15.01
C GLY A 355 -0.50 23.65 -14.26
N ALA A 356 -1.67 23.33 -14.83
CA ALA A 356 -2.47 22.20 -14.38
C ALA A 356 -1.62 20.93 -14.56
N GLU A 357 -1.43 20.16 -13.48
CA GLU A 357 -1.04 18.77 -13.64
C GLU A 357 -2.17 18.07 -14.40
N GLU A 358 -1.81 17.28 -15.41
CA GLU A 358 -2.76 16.42 -16.11
C GLU A 358 -3.48 15.58 -15.04
N GLU A 359 -4.81 15.67 -14.93
CA GLU A 359 -5.57 14.74 -14.09
C GLU A 359 -5.31 13.33 -14.65
N VAL A 360 -4.34 12.62 -14.07
CA VAL A 360 -4.00 11.28 -14.53
C VAL A 360 -5.15 10.38 -14.14
N ALA A 361 -5.98 10.03 -15.12
CA ALA A 361 -7.08 9.09 -14.94
C ALA A 361 -6.56 7.79 -14.31
N VAL A 362 -7.08 7.46 -13.12
CA VAL A 362 -6.72 6.24 -12.40
C VAL A 362 -7.60 5.08 -12.86
N ALA A 363 -8.87 5.33 -13.10
CA ALA A 363 -9.84 4.32 -13.52
C ALA A 363 -10.79 4.86 -14.58
N LYS A 364 -11.50 3.98 -15.26
CA LYS A 364 -12.55 4.36 -16.23
C LYS A 364 -13.69 3.34 -16.29
N ILE A 365 -14.83 3.81 -16.80
CA ILE A 365 -15.99 3.01 -17.19
C ILE A 365 -16.36 3.44 -18.61
N GLY A 366 -16.20 2.53 -19.58
CA GLY A 366 -16.32 2.87 -21.00
C GLY A 366 -15.33 3.98 -21.38
N THR A 367 -15.85 5.16 -21.76
CA THR A 367 -15.04 6.34 -22.11
C THR A 367 -14.91 7.36 -20.97
N LYS A 368 -15.63 7.18 -19.86
CA LYS A 368 -15.61 8.12 -18.72
C LYS A 368 -14.45 7.76 -17.79
N THR A 369 -13.58 8.74 -17.51
CA THR A 369 -12.43 8.60 -16.63
C THR A 369 -12.72 9.10 -15.20
N TYR A 370 -11.96 8.59 -14.23
CA TYR A 370 -12.08 8.92 -12.81
C TYR A 370 -10.69 9.07 -12.20
N ALA A 371 -10.55 10.01 -11.26
CA ALA A 371 -9.32 10.27 -10.52
C ALA A 371 -8.98 9.18 -9.48
N SER A 372 -9.90 8.28 -9.15
CA SER A 372 -9.66 7.15 -8.23
C SER A 372 -10.51 5.93 -8.59
N LEU A 373 -10.06 4.74 -8.14
CA LEU A 373 -10.83 3.51 -8.27
C LEU A 373 -12.14 3.56 -7.46
N GLU A 374 -12.10 4.11 -6.25
CA GLU A 374 -13.28 4.30 -5.39
C GLU A 374 -14.37 5.12 -6.11
N ALA A 375 -14.00 6.24 -6.74
CA ALA A 375 -14.94 7.09 -7.46
C ALA A 375 -15.57 6.36 -8.65
N ALA A 376 -14.80 5.55 -9.37
CA ALA A 376 -15.31 4.73 -10.46
C ALA A 376 -16.28 3.64 -9.94
N VAL A 377 -15.89 2.88 -8.91
CA VAL A 377 -16.75 1.84 -8.31
C VAL A 377 -18.07 2.41 -7.77
N LYS A 378 -18.03 3.61 -7.17
CA LYS A 378 -19.23 4.29 -6.66
C LYS A 378 -20.22 4.72 -7.76
N ASP A 379 -19.70 5.08 -8.94
CA ASP A 379 -20.51 5.52 -10.08
C ASP A 379 -20.97 4.35 -10.97
N ALA A 380 -20.36 3.17 -10.80
CA ALA A 380 -20.65 1.98 -11.58
C ALA A 380 -22.09 1.48 -11.37
N LYS A 381 -22.70 1.02 -12.46
CA LYS A 381 -24.03 0.41 -12.51
C LYS A 381 -23.91 -1.08 -12.78
N ASN A 382 -24.98 -1.82 -12.48
CA ASN A 382 -25.00 -3.26 -12.74
C ASN A 382 -24.73 -3.56 -14.23
N GLY A 383 -23.73 -4.41 -14.47
CA GLY A 383 -23.20 -4.75 -15.79
C GLY A 383 -21.95 -3.96 -16.22
N ASP A 384 -21.57 -2.90 -15.49
CA ASP A 384 -20.40 -2.10 -15.84
C ASP A 384 -19.09 -2.85 -15.57
N ILE A 385 -18.09 -2.50 -16.37
CA ILE A 385 -16.69 -2.89 -16.20
C ILE A 385 -15.90 -1.65 -15.79
N VAL A 386 -15.37 -1.67 -14.57
CA VAL A 386 -14.44 -0.67 -14.05
C VAL A 386 -13.03 -1.12 -14.39
N GLU A 387 -12.31 -0.36 -15.22
CA GLU A 387 -10.93 -0.66 -15.62
C GLU A 387 -9.95 0.24 -14.87
N LEU A 388 -8.98 -0.34 -14.16
CA LEU A 388 -7.85 0.38 -13.60
C LEU A 388 -6.82 0.66 -14.70
N MET A 389 -6.32 1.90 -14.78
CA MET A 389 -5.49 2.37 -15.91
C MET A 389 -3.99 2.46 -15.58
N GLN A 390 -3.65 2.38 -14.29
CA GLN A 390 -2.29 2.45 -13.77
C GLN A 390 -2.24 1.89 -12.35
N ASN A 391 -1.04 1.65 -11.83
CA ASN A 391 -0.89 1.39 -10.40
C ASN A 391 -1.44 2.56 -9.60
N ALA A 392 -2.22 2.27 -8.57
CA ALA A 392 -2.91 3.30 -7.81
C ALA A 392 -2.91 2.98 -6.33
N ALA A 393 -3.06 4.03 -5.52
CA ALA A 393 -3.28 3.92 -4.10
C ALA A 393 -4.52 4.76 -3.72
N GLY A 394 -5.31 4.27 -2.77
CA GLY A 394 -6.55 4.93 -2.37
C GLY A 394 -7.17 4.29 -1.15
N SER A 395 -8.29 4.85 -0.67
CA SER A 395 -9.06 4.34 0.47
C SER A 395 -9.53 2.89 0.25
N GLY A 396 -9.99 2.27 1.34
CA GLY A 396 -10.79 1.05 1.24
C GLY A 396 -12.08 1.29 0.45
N ILE A 397 -12.62 0.24 -0.15
CA ILE A 397 -13.80 0.31 -1.03
C ILE A 397 -14.92 -0.58 -0.50
N GLN A 398 -16.05 0.03 -0.15
CA GLN A 398 -17.27 -0.69 0.19
C GLN A 398 -18.18 -0.77 -1.03
N ILE A 399 -18.57 -1.98 -1.41
CA ILE A 399 -19.53 -2.22 -2.48
C ILE A 399 -20.90 -2.50 -1.84
N PRO A 400 -21.93 -1.68 -2.12
CA PRO A 400 -23.24 -1.80 -1.49
C PRO A 400 -23.98 -3.06 -1.96
N SER A 401 -24.98 -3.47 -1.19
CA SER A 401 -25.82 -4.61 -1.53
C SER A 401 -26.60 -4.38 -2.83
N GLY A 402 -26.77 -5.42 -3.65
CA GLY A 402 -27.47 -5.31 -4.94
C GLY A 402 -26.57 -4.96 -6.14
N THR A 403 -25.24 -5.01 -5.97
CA THR A 403 -24.29 -4.52 -6.98
C THR A 403 -23.71 -5.65 -7.80
N ASN A 404 -23.78 -5.56 -9.14
CA ASN A 404 -23.30 -6.58 -10.06
C ASN A 404 -22.32 -5.98 -11.07
N ILE A 405 -21.03 -5.95 -10.76
CA ILE A 405 -20.01 -5.27 -11.58
C ILE A 405 -18.75 -6.12 -11.75
N THR A 406 -17.97 -5.78 -12.78
CA THR A 406 -16.60 -6.28 -12.95
C THR A 406 -15.58 -5.18 -12.65
N ILE A 407 -14.54 -5.50 -11.89
CA ILE A 407 -13.36 -4.66 -11.71
C ILE A 407 -12.18 -5.36 -12.38
N ASP A 408 -11.74 -4.83 -13.53
CA ASP A 408 -10.57 -5.32 -14.26
C ASP A 408 -9.37 -4.44 -13.91
N PHE A 409 -8.40 -5.01 -13.22
CA PHE A 409 -7.20 -4.31 -12.78
C PHE A 409 -6.15 -4.16 -13.90
N LYS A 410 -6.35 -4.78 -15.08
CA LYS A 410 -5.51 -4.63 -16.28
C LYS A 410 -4.00 -4.85 -16.07
N GLY A 411 -3.63 -5.67 -15.10
CA GLY A 411 -2.27 -5.97 -14.68
C GLY A 411 -1.69 -5.01 -13.65
N HIS A 412 -2.47 -4.02 -13.20
CA HIS A 412 -2.02 -3.01 -12.24
C HIS A 412 -2.27 -3.41 -10.79
N THR A 413 -1.56 -2.72 -9.90
CA THR A 413 -1.67 -2.88 -8.45
C THR A 413 -2.53 -1.79 -7.83
N TYR A 414 -3.51 -2.17 -7.02
CA TYR A 414 -4.20 -1.26 -6.10
C TYR A 414 -3.68 -1.43 -4.67
N THR A 415 -3.08 -0.37 -4.13
CA THR A 415 -2.57 -0.31 -2.75
C THR A 415 -3.57 0.41 -1.86
N ILE A 416 -4.21 -0.32 -0.95
CA ILE A 416 -5.16 0.27 -0.01
C ILE A 416 -4.42 1.11 1.03
N GLN A 417 -4.91 2.33 1.23
CA GLN A 417 -4.51 3.32 2.22
C GLN A 417 -5.70 3.67 3.13
N ALA A 418 -5.43 4.43 4.21
CA ALA A 418 -6.48 4.90 5.10
C ALA A 418 -7.33 5.99 4.41
N PRO A 419 -8.64 6.09 4.70
CA PRO A 419 -9.38 5.22 5.62
C PRO A 419 -9.69 3.85 4.99
N THR A 420 -9.65 2.82 5.83
CA THR A 420 -10.19 1.48 5.53
C THR A 420 -11.71 1.48 5.64
N VAL A 421 -12.37 0.39 5.23
CA VAL A 421 -13.84 0.24 5.25
C VAL A 421 -14.29 -0.89 6.18
N GLY A 422 -15.58 -0.91 6.51
CA GLY A 422 -16.18 -1.93 7.37
C GLY A 422 -17.44 -1.41 8.04
N SER A 423 -17.96 -2.20 8.98
CA SER A 423 -19.07 -1.73 9.84
C SER A 423 -18.61 -0.57 10.71
N SER A 424 -19.52 0.38 10.98
CA SER A 424 -19.21 1.59 11.74
C SER A 424 -18.50 1.29 13.06
N GLY A 425 -17.31 1.88 13.25
CA GLY A 425 -16.46 1.69 14.43
C GLY A 425 -15.52 0.48 14.38
N THR A 426 -15.50 -0.27 13.27
CA THR A 426 -14.64 -1.45 13.04
C THR A 426 -14.04 -1.48 11.64
N GLU A 427 -13.91 -0.32 11.00
CA GLU A 427 -13.45 -0.16 9.61
C GLU A 427 -12.00 -0.61 9.46
N THR A 428 -11.79 -1.89 9.18
CA THR A 428 -10.47 -2.55 9.17
C THR A 428 -10.17 -3.26 7.85
N ASN A 429 -11.11 -3.22 6.89
CA ASN A 429 -11.05 -3.98 5.65
C ASN A 429 -10.55 -3.10 4.50
N GLY A 430 -9.88 -3.73 3.53
CA GLY A 430 -9.56 -3.11 2.25
C GLY A 430 -10.77 -3.00 1.35
N PHE A 431 -11.47 -4.11 1.15
CA PHE A 431 -12.76 -4.18 0.46
C PHE A 431 -13.82 -4.79 1.38
N GLN A 432 -15.03 -4.24 1.35
CA GLN A 432 -16.20 -4.84 1.97
C GLN A 432 -17.27 -5.05 0.90
N LEU A 433 -17.55 -6.30 0.57
CA LEU A 433 -18.49 -6.69 -0.49
C LEU A 433 -19.79 -7.16 0.16
N LEU A 434 -20.85 -6.36 0.03
CA LEU A 434 -22.13 -6.65 0.68
C LEU A 434 -23.00 -7.61 -0.14
N LYS A 435 -23.91 -8.31 0.56
CA LYS A 435 -24.83 -9.32 0.02
C LYS A 435 -25.66 -8.90 -1.19
N ASP A 436 -26.33 -9.87 -1.82
CA ASP A 436 -27.18 -9.65 -3.00
C ASP A 436 -26.40 -9.05 -4.19
N SER A 437 -25.09 -9.31 -4.23
CA SER A 437 -24.15 -8.76 -5.21
C SER A 437 -23.41 -9.89 -5.95
N THR A 438 -23.03 -9.64 -7.19
CA THR A 438 -22.17 -10.52 -8.00
C THR A 438 -20.98 -9.73 -8.49
N ILE A 439 -19.81 -9.96 -7.91
CA ILE A 439 -18.60 -9.19 -8.17
C ILE A 439 -17.56 -10.07 -8.86
N VAL A 440 -17.01 -9.58 -9.97
CA VAL A 440 -15.85 -10.17 -10.63
C VAL A 440 -14.67 -9.22 -10.46
N MET A 441 -13.56 -9.69 -9.90
CA MET A 441 -12.29 -8.96 -9.89
C MET A 441 -11.27 -9.76 -10.68
N LYS A 442 -10.58 -9.10 -11.62
CA LYS A 442 -9.64 -9.80 -12.50
C LYS A 442 -8.39 -9.04 -12.89
N ASN A 443 -7.36 -9.78 -13.29
CA ASN A 443 -6.10 -9.30 -13.86
C ASN A 443 -5.38 -8.24 -13.02
N GLY A 444 -4.91 -8.55 -11.81
CA GLY A 444 -4.08 -7.57 -11.09
C GLY A 444 -3.79 -7.90 -9.65
N THR A 445 -3.25 -6.92 -8.93
CA THR A 445 -2.81 -7.11 -7.53
C THR A 445 -3.57 -6.20 -6.59
N ILE A 446 -3.99 -6.73 -5.44
CA ILE A 446 -4.48 -5.95 -4.30
C ILE A 446 -3.53 -6.17 -3.13
N THR A 447 -3.09 -5.09 -2.48
CA THR A 447 -2.24 -5.14 -1.29
C THR A 447 -2.54 -4.01 -0.32
N SER A 448 -2.13 -4.16 0.94
CA SER A 448 -2.27 -3.13 1.96
C SER A 448 -1.27 -3.29 3.08
N SER A 449 -0.85 -2.17 3.67
CA SER A 449 -0.15 -2.12 4.96
C SER A 449 -0.99 -1.50 6.09
N VAL A 450 -2.25 -1.17 5.81
CA VAL A 450 -3.17 -0.52 6.77
C VAL A 450 -4.42 -1.34 7.05
N ALA A 451 -4.87 -2.16 6.10
CA ALA A 451 -5.97 -3.09 6.31
C ALA A 451 -5.53 -4.27 7.17
N ARG A 452 -6.49 -4.83 7.92
CA ARG A 452 -6.37 -6.12 8.60
C ARG A 452 -6.87 -7.25 7.72
N ILE A 453 -7.92 -7.02 6.94
CA ILE A 453 -8.45 -7.97 5.95
C ILE A 453 -8.41 -7.31 4.56
N LEU A 454 -7.86 -7.95 3.52
CA LEU A 454 -7.88 -7.33 2.19
C LEU A 454 -9.29 -7.32 1.61
N ILE A 455 -9.99 -8.44 1.66
CA ILE A 455 -11.37 -8.55 1.16
C ILE A 455 -12.24 -9.25 2.20
N GLN A 456 -13.23 -8.53 2.69
CA GLN A 456 -14.34 -9.10 3.45
C GLN A 456 -15.52 -9.33 2.49
N ASN A 457 -15.84 -10.60 2.24
CA ASN A 457 -16.86 -11.01 1.28
C ASN A 457 -18.14 -11.52 1.95
N TYR A 458 -19.27 -10.95 1.52
CA TYR A 458 -20.63 -11.41 1.84
C TYR A 458 -21.47 -11.68 0.58
N CYS A 459 -20.85 -11.87 -0.59
CA CYS A 459 -21.53 -11.96 -1.89
C CYS A 459 -20.98 -13.06 -2.81
N ASP A 460 -21.57 -13.19 -4.00
CA ASP A 460 -20.98 -14.04 -5.05
C ASP A 460 -19.76 -13.34 -5.64
N LEU A 461 -18.57 -13.90 -5.40
CA LEU A 461 -17.29 -13.32 -5.79
C LEU A 461 -16.57 -14.25 -6.78
N THR A 462 -16.07 -13.70 -7.88
CA THR A 462 -15.10 -14.40 -8.74
C THR A 462 -13.80 -13.62 -8.77
N LEU A 463 -12.71 -14.29 -8.42
CA LEU A 463 -11.34 -13.83 -8.59
C LEU A 463 -10.70 -14.61 -9.75
N GLU A 464 -10.33 -13.89 -10.81
CA GLU A 464 -9.75 -14.45 -12.05
C GLU A 464 -8.40 -13.78 -12.31
N ASP A 465 -7.31 -14.54 -12.36
CA ASP A 465 -5.96 -13.99 -12.54
C ASP A 465 -5.59 -12.86 -11.55
N MET A 466 -6.06 -12.99 -10.31
CA MET A 466 -5.80 -12.01 -9.24
C MET A 466 -4.63 -12.43 -8.34
N ASN A 467 -3.84 -11.47 -7.88
CA ASN A 467 -2.85 -11.65 -6.83
C ASN A 467 -3.28 -10.87 -5.58
N LEU A 468 -3.78 -11.57 -4.55
CA LEU A 468 -4.07 -10.96 -3.26
C LEU A 468 -2.82 -11.04 -2.38
N ASP A 469 -2.09 -9.94 -2.28
CA ASP A 469 -0.85 -9.85 -1.49
C ASP A 469 -1.14 -9.27 -0.09
N GLY A 470 -1.49 -10.17 0.83
CA GLY A 470 -1.71 -9.89 2.24
C GLY A 470 -0.45 -9.98 3.10
N SER A 471 0.75 -10.10 2.51
CA SER A 471 2.01 -10.23 3.27
C SER A 471 2.32 -9.05 4.20
N LYS A 472 1.65 -7.91 3.99
CA LYS A 472 1.85 -6.64 4.72
C LYS A 472 0.68 -6.23 5.61
N LEU A 473 -0.35 -7.06 5.78
CA LEU A 473 -1.54 -6.72 6.59
C LEU A 473 -1.16 -6.29 8.01
N ALA A 474 -1.89 -5.29 8.52
CA ALA A 474 -1.52 -4.51 9.71
C ALA A 474 -1.70 -5.26 11.04
N GLY A 475 -2.50 -6.33 11.08
CA GLY A 475 -2.74 -7.12 12.29
C GLY A 475 -2.06 -8.48 12.29
N SER A 476 -2.59 -9.45 13.04
CA SER A 476 -2.02 -10.80 13.18
C SER A 476 -3.13 -11.81 13.44
N ASN A 477 -3.01 -13.01 12.87
CA ASN A 477 -4.09 -13.99 12.73
C ASN A 477 -5.30 -13.42 11.97
N ASP A 478 -5.04 -12.50 11.04
CA ASP A 478 -6.08 -11.93 10.18
C ASP A 478 -6.20 -12.71 8.86
N TYR A 479 -7.18 -12.35 8.04
CA TYR A 479 -7.54 -13.04 6.80
C TYR A 479 -7.15 -12.20 5.60
N VAL A 480 -6.52 -12.78 4.58
CA VAL A 480 -6.36 -12.08 3.30
C VAL A 480 -7.73 -11.93 2.63
N LEU A 481 -8.48 -13.04 2.56
CA LEU A 481 -9.84 -13.08 2.04
C LEU A 481 -10.76 -13.76 3.05
N SER A 482 -11.70 -13.03 3.64
CA SER A 482 -12.72 -13.61 4.52
C SER A 482 -14.03 -13.81 3.77
N ASN A 483 -14.56 -15.04 3.73
CA ASN A 483 -15.80 -15.42 3.05
C ASN A 483 -16.85 -15.85 4.07
N ASN A 484 -17.94 -15.09 4.17
CA ASN A 484 -19.00 -15.33 5.15
C ASN A 484 -20.37 -15.62 4.54
N HIS A 485 -20.52 -15.46 3.23
CA HIS A 485 -21.76 -15.68 2.51
C HIS A 485 -21.52 -15.76 1.00
N GLY A 486 -22.39 -16.49 0.29
CA GLY A 486 -22.37 -16.58 -1.17
C GLY A 486 -21.30 -17.54 -1.69
N THR A 487 -21.11 -17.55 -3.01
CA THR A 487 -20.11 -18.40 -3.67
C THR A 487 -18.90 -17.59 -4.10
N THR A 488 -17.74 -17.93 -3.54
CA THR A 488 -16.43 -17.44 -4.00
C THR A 488 -15.79 -18.43 -4.96
N ARG A 489 -15.30 -17.94 -6.10
CA ARG A 489 -14.56 -18.73 -7.12
C ARG A 489 -13.16 -18.17 -7.30
N LEU A 490 -12.15 -19.00 -7.11
CA LEU A 490 -10.75 -18.67 -7.42
C LEU A 490 -10.36 -19.40 -8.70
N THR A 491 -10.06 -18.65 -9.76
CA THR A 491 -9.85 -19.19 -11.12
C THR A 491 -8.62 -18.59 -11.80
N GLY A 492 -8.21 -19.20 -12.93
CA GLY A 492 -7.04 -18.75 -13.69
C GLY A 492 -5.75 -18.94 -12.90
N ASN A 493 -4.87 -17.95 -12.90
CA ASN A 493 -3.64 -17.90 -12.11
C ASN A 493 -3.81 -17.13 -10.80
N THR A 494 -5.00 -17.18 -10.20
CA THR A 494 -5.29 -16.47 -8.95
C THR A 494 -4.44 -17.00 -7.79
N SER A 495 -3.70 -16.11 -7.14
CA SER A 495 -2.82 -16.38 -6.00
C SER A 495 -3.24 -15.56 -4.77
N ILE A 496 -3.05 -16.13 -3.59
CA ILE A 496 -3.33 -15.48 -2.30
C ILE A 496 -2.10 -15.69 -1.42
N THR A 497 -1.51 -14.60 -0.92
CA THR A 497 -0.33 -14.67 -0.04
C THR A 497 -0.67 -14.08 1.32
N ALA A 498 -0.82 -14.93 2.34
CA ALA A 498 -0.91 -14.51 3.73
C ALA A 498 0.47 -14.24 4.32
N LYS A 499 0.51 -13.37 5.33
CA LYS A 499 1.67 -13.27 6.22
C LYS A 499 1.83 -14.57 7.01
N GLU A 500 3.05 -14.88 7.46
CA GLU A 500 3.30 -16.04 8.33
C GLU A 500 2.39 -16.01 9.57
N GLY A 501 1.70 -17.13 9.83
CA GLY A 501 0.72 -17.28 10.90
C GLY A 501 -0.70 -16.81 10.57
N ASP A 502 -0.88 -16.01 9.52
CA ASP A 502 -2.19 -15.51 9.09
C ASP A 502 -2.95 -16.53 8.20
N VAL A 503 -4.21 -16.21 7.93
CA VAL A 503 -5.13 -17.06 7.17
C VAL A 503 -5.20 -16.57 5.72
N ALA A 504 -4.96 -17.45 4.76
CA ALA A 504 -5.10 -17.12 3.35
C ALA A 504 -6.56 -16.82 3.02
N PHE A 505 -7.46 -17.75 3.35
CA PHE A 505 -8.89 -17.48 3.35
C PHE A 505 -9.63 -18.41 4.30
N ASP A 506 -10.82 -17.98 4.73
CA ASP A 506 -11.76 -18.82 5.46
C ASP A 506 -12.98 -19.21 4.61
N VAL A 507 -13.69 -20.22 5.10
CA VAL A 507 -15.04 -20.63 4.70
C VAL A 507 -15.87 -20.57 5.98
N CYS A 508 -16.39 -19.38 6.30
CA CYS A 508 -16.97 -19.09 7.62
C CYS A 508 -18.49 -19.03 7.56
N TYR A 509 -19.15 -20.06 8.11
CA TYR A 509 -20.61 -20.04 8.21
C TYR A 509 -21.10 -19.28 9.45
N TRP A 510 -22.05 -18.36 9.25
CA TRP A 510 -22.63 -17.56 10.32
C TRP A 510 -24.16 -17.44 10.23
N SER A 511 -24.87 -18.22 11.04
CA SER A 511 -26.33 -18.17 11.21
C SER A 511 -26.72 -17.34 12.45
N PRO A 512 -27.84 -16.59 12.44
CA PRO A 512 -28.83 -16.46 11.37
C PRO A 512 -28.54 -15.37 10.34
N ALA A 513 -27.46 -14.59 10.50
CA ALA A 513 -27.18 -13.43 9.64
C ALA A 513 -26.96 -13.80 8.16
N TYR A 514 -26.39 -14.98 7.90
CA TYR A 514 -26.07 -15.51 6.57
C TYR A 514 -26.48 -16.98 6.45
N ALA A 515 -27.78 -17.25 6.63
CA ALA A 515 -28.33 -18.60 6.63
C ALA A 515 -28.27 -19.29 5.25
N ASP A 516 -28.17 -18.53 4.15
CA ASP A 516 -28.08 -19.06 2.79
C ASP A 516 -26.73 -19.74 2.48
N GLY A 517 -25.78 -19.68 3.43
CA GLY A 517 -24.56 -20.45 3.39
C GLY A 517 -23.39 -19.77 2.66
N VAL A 518 -22.27 -20.50 2.61
CA VAL A 518 -21.01 -20.03 2.00
C VAL A 518 -20.33 -21.17 1.26
N THR A 519 -19.96 -20.94 0.00
CA THR A 519 -19.21 -21.92 -0.80
C THR A 519 -17.94 -21.28 -1.34
N VAL A 520 -16.80 -21.93 -1.18
CA VAL A 520 -15.55 -21.52 -1.82
C VAL A 520 -15.10 -22.62 -2.79
N ILE A 521 -14.95 -22.25 -4.05
CA ILE A 521 -14.50 -23.13 -5.13
C ILE A 521 -13.11 -22.67 -5.58
N VAL A 522 -12.12 -23.55 -5.45
CA VAL A 522 -10.73 -23.28 -5.81
C VAL A 522 -10.37 -24.12 -7.04
N ASP A 523 -10.12 -23.45 -8.16
CA ASP A 523 -9.71 -24.05 -9.42
C ASP A 523 -8.71 -23.13 -10.12
N THR A 524 -7.53 -23.01 -9.50
CA THR A 524 -6.49 -22.06 -9.88
C THR A 524 -5.16 -22.74 -10.10
N THR A 525 -4.35 -22.23 -11.02
CA THR A 525 -2.93 -22.58 -11.16
C THR A 525 -2.02 -21.75 -10.27
N GLY A 526 -2.57 -20.68 -9.67
CA GLY A 526 -1.84 -19.81 -8.76
C GLY A 526 -1.55 -20.47 -7.41
N THR A 527 -0.73 -19.79 -6.61
CA THR A 527 -0.31 -20.30 -5.29
C THR A 527 -1.13 -19.66 -4.19
N ILE A 528 -1.63 -20.49 -3.27
CA ILE A 528 -2.28 -20.04 -2.03
C ILE A 528 -1.31 -20.34 -0.89
N THR A 529 -0.80 -19.29 -0.24
CA THR A 529 0.13 -19.38 0.88
C THR A 529 -0.57 -18.94 2.17
N GLY A 530 -0.59 -19.81 3.17
CA GLY A 530 -1.22 -19.58 4.46
C GLY A 530 -2.29 -20.64 4.80
N LYS A 531 -2.86 -20.52 6.01
CA LYS A 531 -3.91 -21.43 6.47
C LYS A 531 -5.19 -21.25 5.65
N ILE A 532 -5.84 -22.35 5.27
CA ILE A 532 -7.23 -22.37 4.81
C ILE A 532 -8.09 -22.83 5.98
N GLU A 533 -9.05 -22.02 6.38
CA GLU A 533 -9.85 -22.28 7.57
C GLU A 533 -11.34 -22.52 7.24
N TYR A 534 -11.81 -23.73 7.51
CA TYR A 534 -13.23 -24.07 7.45
C TYR A 534 -13.84 -23.84 8.84
N SER A 535 -14.52 -22.70 9.02
CA SER A 535 -14.89 -22.16 10.33
C SER A 535 -16.39 -21.99 10.56
N THR A 536 -16.73 -21.91 11.85
CA THR A 536 -18.08 -21.61 12.35
C THR A 536 -18.01 -20.33 13.17
N TYR A 537 -19.03 -19.47 13.07
CA TYR A 537 -19.11 -18.24 13.85
C TYR A 537 -20.48 -18.03 14.49
N GLY A 538 -20.48 -17.28 15.61
CA GLY A 538 -21.67 -16.90 16.34
C GLY A 538 -22.36 -18.10 17.00
N SER A 539 -23.67 -18.23 16.76
CA SER A 539 -24.49 -19.31 17.30
C SER A 539 -24.53 -20.58 16.42
N SER A 540 -23.70 -20.64 15.38
CA SER A 540 -23.68 -21.76 14.44
C SER A 540 -23.00 -22.99 15.05
N THR A 541 -23.53 -24.19 14.79
CA THR A 541 -22.92 -25.46 15.23
C THR A 541 -22.10 -26.07 14.09
N PRO A 542 -21.17 -27.01 14.39
CA PRO A 542 -20.45 -27.73 13.34
C PRO A 542 -21.36 -28.47 12.36
N GLU A 543 -22.47 -29.08 12.82
CA GLU A 543 -23.41 -29.79 11.95
C GLU A 543 -24.13 -28.84 10.99
N ASN A 544 -24.59 -27.69 11.49
CA ASN A 544 -25.24 -26.68 10.66
C ASN A 544 -24.24 -26.02 9.69
N THR A 545 -22.99 -25.86 10.14
CA THR A 545 -21.88 -25.39 9.30
C THR A 545 -21.65 -26.38 8.15
N ALA A 546 -21.48 -27.67 8.44
CA ALA A 546 -21.30 -28.69 7.41
C ALA A 546 -22.46 -28.75 6.39
N ALA A 547 -23.69 -28.54 6.83
CA ALA A 547 -24.86 -28.55 5.96
C ALA A 547 -24.98 -27.32 5.04
N ASN A 548 -24.38 -26.17 5.40
CA ASN A 548 -24.58 -24.89 4.72
C ASN A 548 -23.29 -24.22 4.26
N SER A 549 -22.15 -24.88 4.41
CA SER A 549 -20.90 -24.42 3.84
C SER A 549 -20.23 -25.52 3.02
N ALA A 550 -19.40 -25.13 2.07
CA ALA A 550 -18.66 -26.06 1.25
C ALA A 550 -17.31 -25.48 0.85
N LEU A 551 -16.25 -26.29 0.96
CA LEU A 551 -14.95 -26.02 0.36
C LEU A 551 -14.70 -27.04 -0.74
N ILE A 552 -14.63 -26.58 -1.98
CA ILE A 552 -14.43 -27.44 -3.15
C ILE A 552 -13.09 -27.05 -3.78
N ILE A 553 -12.10 -27.95 -3.73
CA ILE A 553 -10.79 -27.73 -4.34
C ILE A 553 -10.65 -28.69 -5.53
N LYS A 554 -10.58 -28.12 -6.74
CA LYS A 554 -10.33 -28.86 -7.97
C LYS A 554 -8.85 -28.85 -8.34
N ASN A 555 -8.23 -27.68 -8.22
CA ASN A 555 -6.80 -27.50 -8.46
C ASN A 555 -6.28 -26.29 -7.69
N VAL A 556 -5.07 -26.42 -7.12
CA VAL A 556 -4.37 -25.37 -6.40
C VAL A 556 -2.90 -25.76 -6.21
N ASN A 557 -2.01 -24.79 -6.07
CA ASN A 557 -0.74 -25.00 -5.37
C ASN A 557 -0.84 -24.39 -3.96
N HIS A 558 -1.05 -25.22 -2.93
CA HIS A 558 -1.27 -24.75 -1.56
C HIS A 558 -0.02 -24.95 -0.69
N VAL A 559 0.44 -23.86 -0.08
CA VAL A 559 1.55 -23.84 0.88
C VAL A 559 0.98 -23.41 2.24
N GLY A 560 0.62 -24.38 3.06
CA GLY A 560 0.01 -24.15 4.37
C GLY A 560 -0.82 -25.34 4.84
N THR A 561 -1.70 -25.10 5.81
CA THR A 561 -2.57 -26.11 6.43
C THR A 561 -4.04 -25.89 6.06
N ILE A 562 -4.82 -26.97 6.07
CA ILE A 562 -6.29 -26.92 5.99
C ILE A 562 -6.84 -27.32 7.36
N SER A 563 -7.54 -26.42 8.04
CA SER A 563 -8.13 -26.65 9.36
C SER A 563 -9.66 -26.58 9.32
N ALA A 564 -10.33 -27.44 10.10
CA ALA A 564 -11.78 -27.53 10.15
C ALA A 564 -12.29 -27.59 11.60
N VAL A 565 -13.49 -27.05 11.84
CA VAL A 565 -14.07 -26.88 13.19
C VAL A 565 -14.61 -28.14 13.87
N ALA A 566 -14.83 -29.24 13.14
CA ALA A 566 -15.13 -30.58 13.69
C ALA A 566 -15.04 -31.66 12.58
N GLU A 567 -15.36 -32.91 12.93
CA GLU A 567 -15.62 -33.98 11.95
C GLU A 567 -16.94 -33.75 11.19
N GLY A 568 -17.07 -34.34 9.99
CA GLY A 568 -18.28 -34.23 9.16
C GLY A 568 -18.40 -32.95 8.35
N VAL A 569 -17.30 -32.22 8.13
CA VAL A 569 -17.26 -31.03 7.27
C VAL A 569 -17.45 -31.35 5.79
N ASN A 570 -18.02 -30.40 5.05
CA ASN A 570 -18.24 -30.51 3.61
C ASN A 570 -17.04 -29.94 2.84
N ILE A 571 -15.94 -30.70 2.85
CA ILE A 571 -14.72 -30.42 2.09
C ILE A 571 -14.58 -31.49 1.01
N ALA A 572 -14.37 -31.08 -0.24
CA ALA A 572 -14.20 -31.96 -1.38
C ALA A 572 -12.99 -31.55 -2.22
N ILE A 573 -11.90 -32.30 -2.08
CA ILE A 573 -10.64 -32.08 -2.80
C ILE A 573 -10.50 -33.15 -3.90
N SER A 574 -10.33 -32.70 -5.14
CA SER A 574 -10.20 -33.56 -6.34
C SER A 574 -8.90 -33.34 -7.12
N GLY A 575 -8.02 -32.46 -6.64
CA GLY A 575 -6.72 -32.22 -7.26
C GLY A 575 -5.94 -31.08 -6.59
N GLY A 576 -4.74 -30.83 -7.11
CA GLY A 576 -3.79 -29.83 -6.59
C GLY A 576 -2.58 -30.43 -5.89
N THR A 577 -1.65 -29.54 -5.50
CA THR A 577 -0.45 -29.84 -4.72
C THR A 577 -0.48 -29.12 -3.39
N PHE A 578 0.03 -29.76 -2.35
CA PHE A 578 -0.05 -29.31 -0.97
C PHE A 578 1.30 -29.47 -0.27
N SER A 579 1.69 -28.51 0.56
CA SER A 579 2.90 -28.62 1.40
C SER A 579 2.69 -29.50 2.64
N GLU A 580 1.45 -29.83 2.96
CA GLU A 580 1.06 -30.63 4.14
C GLU A 580 0.13 -31.77 3.72
N ALA A 581 0.09 -32.83 4.52
CA ALA A 581 -0.71 -34.00 4.23
C ALA A 581 -2.20 -33.66 4.17
N VAL A 582 -2.83 -34.02 3.05
CA VAL A 582 -4.29 -33.91 2.89
C VAL A 582 -4.95 -35.08 3.61
N LYS A 583 -5.98 -34.79 4.42
CA LYS A 583 -6.76 -35.85 5.06
C LYS A 583 -7.60 -36.60 4.05
N GLU A 584 -7.66 -37.92 4.19
CA GLU A 584 -8.53 -38.81 3.38
C GLU A 584 -9.99 -38.31 3.37
N GLU A 585 -10.51 -37.92 4.54
CA GLU A 585 -11.88 -37.45 4.73
C GLU A 585 -12.22 -36.12 4.02
N TYR A 586 -11.22 -35.40 3.52
CA TYR A 586 -11.41 -34.17 2.74
C TYR A 586 -11.40 -34.42 1.24
N CYS A 587 -11.02 -35.62 0.79
CA CYS A 587 -10.98 -35.94 -0.62
C CYS A 587 -12.40 -36.20 -1.14
N ALA A 588 -12.66 -35.76 -2.38
CA ALA A 588 -13.89 -36.08 -3.08
C ALA A 588 -14.01 -37.60 -3.33
N GLU A 589 -15.21 -38.08 -3.64
CA GLU A 589 -15.44 -39.49 -3.96
C GLU A 589 -14.50 -39.98 -5.09
N ASP A 590 -13.89 -41.14 -4.90
CA ASP A 590 -12.86 -41.76 -5.76
C ASP A 590 -11.50 -41.03 -5.82
N PHE A 591 -11.29 -39.97 -5.03
CA PHE A 591 -10.00 -39.28 -4.91
C PHE A 591 -9.31 -39.62 -3.60
N HIS A 592 -7.97 -39.72 -3.67
CA HIS A 592 -7.13 -40.14 -2.57
C HIS A 592 -5.86 -39.26 -2.46
N PRO A 593 -5.40 -38.97 -1.24
CA PRO A 593 -4.14 -38.28 -1.02
C PRO A 593 -2.97 -39.19 -1.40
N ILE A 594 -1.88 -38.58 -1.85
CA ILE A 594 -0.62 -39.26 -2.12
C ILE A 594 0.54 -38.38 -1.61
N ASP A 595 1.46 -39.01 -0.90
CA ASP A 595 2.77 -38.44 -0.56
C ASP A 595 3.68 -38.60 -1.79
N ASN A 596 4.10 -37.49 -2.38
CA ASN A 596 4.94 -37.50 -3.57
C ASN A 596 6.44 -37.69 -3.23
N GLY A 597 6.80 -37.78 -1.95
CA GLY A 597 8.17 -37.67 -1.48
C GLY A 597 8.64 -36.22 -1.39
N GLU A 598 9.80 -35.99 -0.75
CA GLU A 598 10.43 -34.66 -0.59
C GLU A 598 9.55 -33.60 0.12
N GLY A 599 8.51 -34.01 0.85
CA GLY A 599 7.65 -33.13 1.64
C GLY A 599 6.47 -32.50 0.89
N GLY A 600 6.15 -32.98 -0.32
CA GLY A 600 4.99 -32.53 -1.09
C GLY A 600 3.89 -33.58 -1.20
N PHE A 601 2.63 -33.15 -1.12
CA PHE A 601 1.45 -34.01 -1.21
C PHE A 601 0.59 -33.62 -2.41
N SER A 602 -0.17 -34.56 -2.96
CA SER A 602 -1.18 -34.29 -3.98
C SER A 602 -2.44 -35.14 -3.78
N VAL A 603 -3.49 -34.86 -4.54
CA VAL A 603 -4.72 -35.66 -4.57
C VAL A 603 -4.91 -36.21 -5.98
N HIS A 604 -5.24 -37.50 -6.09
CA HIS A 604 -5.38 -38.19 -7.36
C HIS A 604 -6.57 -39.15 -7.35
N GLN A 605 -7.14 -39.39 -8.53
CA GLN A 605 -8.05 -40.51 -8.74
C GLN A 605 -7.25 -41.81 -8.94
N HIS A 606 -7.73 -42.92 -8.36
CA HIS A 606 -7.10 -44.23 -8.53
C HIS A 606 -7.09 -44.67 -10.01
N GLU A 607 -5.91 -45.06 -10.48
CA GLU A 607 -5.72 -45.71 -11.78
C GLU A 607 -5.24 -47.14 -11.56
N TRP A 608 -6.12 -48.12 -11.73
CA TRP A 608 -5.82 -49.51 -11.41
C TRP A 608 -4.93 -50.17 -12.47
N ALA A 609 -3.79 -50.70 -12.06
CA ALA A 609 -2.90 -51.47 -12.92
C ALA A 609 -3.46 -52.88 -13.23
N ALA A 610 -2.80 -53.60 -14.13
CA ALA A 610 -3.11 -55.01 -14.34
C ALA A 610 -2.85 -55.83 -13.05
N PRO A 611 -3.64 -56.89 -12.77
CA PRO A 611 -3.40 -57.76 -11.62
C PRO A 611 -1.98 -58.35 -11.66
N ALA A 612 -1.31 -58.34 -10.51
CA ALA A 612 0.00 -58.94 -10.33
C ALA A 612 -0.08 -60.09 -9.31
N GLU A 613 0.72 -61.13 -9.52
CA GLU A 613 0.85 -62.21 -8.54
C GLU A 613 1.77 -61.78 -7.39
N GLU A 614 1.26 -61.88 -6.18
CA GLU A 614 2.00 -61.64 -4.94
C GLU A 614 1.87 -62.86 -4.02
N ASN A 615 2.74 -62.96 -3.01
CA ASN A 615 2.67 -63.99 -1.96
C ASN A 615 2.63 -65.45 -2.46
N ARG A 616 3.33 -65.74 -3.57
CA ARG A 616 3.37 -67.08 -4.17
C ARG A 616 4.05 -68.09 -3.25
N ILE A 617 3.34 -69.18 -3.00
CA ILE A 617 3.77 -70.41 -2.32
C ILE A 617 3.62 -71.54 -3.34
N GLU A 618 4.73 -72.19 -3.67
CA GLU A 618 4.72 -73.30 -4.62
C GLU A 618 4.00 -74.52 -4.06
N ALA A 619 3.21 -75.19 -4.92
CA ALA A 619 2.60 -76.46 -4.56
C ALA A 619 3.68 -77.55 -4.44
N THR A 620 3.46 -78.48 -3.53
CA THR A 620 4.28 -79.69 -3.40
C THR A 620 3.49 -80.92 -3.84
N CYS A 621 4.13 -82.08 -3.81
CA CYS A 621 3.49 -83.36 -4.07
C CYS A 621 2.34 -83.70 -3.10
N THR A 622 2.27 -83.08 -1.92
CA THR A 622 1.30 -83.45 -0.86
C THR A 622 0.60 -82.25 -0.21
N GLN A 623 0.96 -81.02 -0.58
CA GLN A 623 0.35 -79.80 -0.06
C GLN A 623 0.12 -78.84 -1.22
N ASP A 624 -1.10 -78.30 -1.28
CA ASP A 624 -1.46 -77.24 -2.22
C ASP A 624 -0.56 -76.02 -1.99
N GLY A 625 -0.22 -75.34 -3.08
CA GLY A 625 0.38 -74.01 -3.08
C GLY A 625 -0.69 -72.93 -3.16
N SER A 626 -0.28 -71.67 -3.17
CA SER A 626 -1.21 -70.54 -3.34
C SER A 626 -0.49 -69.29 -3.85
N TYR A 627 -1.23 -68.33 -4.38
CA TYR A 627 -0.77 -66.96 -4.59
C TYR A 627 -1.96 -66.00 -4.53
N ASP A 628 -1.68 -64.71 -4.35
CA ASP A 628 -2.69 -63.65 -4.41
C ASP A 628 -2.57 -62.92 -5.76
N LEU A 629 -3.69 -62.72 -6.44
CA LEU A 629 -3.79 -61.75 -7.54
C LEU A 629 -4.18 -60.40 -6.93
N VAL A 630 -3.21 -59.49 -6.84
CA VAL A 630 -3.39 -58.15 -6.25
C VAL A 630 -3.46 -57.12 -7.37
N VAL A 631 -4.48 -56.27 -7.34
CA VAL A 631 -4.57 -55.09 -8.21
C VAL A 631 -4.14 -53.87 -7.41
N ARG A 632 -3.12 -53.16 -7.86
CA ARG A 632 -2.63 -51.94 -7.20
C ARG A 632 -2.90 -50.71 -8.06
N CYS A 633 -3.14 -49.57 -7.42
CA CYS A 633 -3.16 -48.28 -8.10
C CYS A 633 -1.75 -47.99 -8.65
N SER A 634 -1.66 -47.65 -9.93
CA SER A 634 -0.41 -47.32 -10.62
C SER A 634 0.26 -46.04 -10.09
N LYS A 635 -0.52 -45.17 -9.43
CA LYS A 635 -0.05 -43.91 -8.86
C LYS A 635 0.43 -44.07 -7.41
N CYS A 636 -0.42 -44.57 -6.51
CA CYS A 636 -0.12 -44.63 -5.08
C CYS A 636 0.24 -46.02 -4.54
N GLY A 637 0.15 -47.08 -5.36
CA GLY A 637 0.50 -48.45 -4.95
C GLY A 637 -0.48 -49.11 -3.96
N GLN A 638 -1.54 -48.40 -3.53
CA GLN A 638 -2.60 -48.99 -2.70
C GLN A 638 -3.27 -50.14 -3.45
N ALA A 639 -3.52 -51.25 -2.74
CA ALA A 639 -4.21 -52.41 -3.29
C ALA A 639 -5.72 -52.20 -3.27
N ASP A 640 -6.41 -52.63 -4.33
CA ASP A 640 -7.86 -52.69 -4.38
C ASP A 640 -8.33 -53.96 -3.63
N PRO A 641 -8.92 -53.84 -2.43
CA PRO A 641 -9.34 -54.99 -1.65
C PRO A 641 -10.53 -55.72 -2.32
N THR A 642 -11.30 -55.06 -3.19
CA THR A 642 -12.46 -55.67 -3.86
C THR A 642 -12.06 -56.53 -5.06
N LYS A 643 -10.86 -56.30 -5.62
CA LYS A 643 -10.34 -57.04 -6.78
C LYS A 643 -9.24 -58.03 -6.43
N THR A 644 -8.80 -58.07 -5.17
CA THR A 644 -7.78 -59.03 -4.71
C THR A 644 -8.38 -60.44 -4.62
N GLN A 645 -7.74 -61.43 -5.24
CA GLN A 645 -8.20 -62.82 -5.25
C GLN A 645 -7.12 -63.77 -4.74
N HIS A 646 -7.50 -64.68 -3.84
CA HIS A 646 -6.62 -65.76 -3.40
C HIS A 646 -6.79 -66.99 -4.29
N ILE A 647 -5.72 -67.44 -4.94
CA ILE A 647 -5.74 -68.57 -5.87
C ILE A 647 -4.97 -69.75 -5.27
N THR A 648 -5.63 -70.90 -5.17
CA THR A 648 -5.00 -72.16 -4.74
C THR A 648 -4.41 -72.91 -5.93
N ILE A 649 -3.17 -73.36 -5.79
CA ILE A 649 -2.50 -74.24 -6.76
C ILE A 649 -2.61 -75.66 -6.22
N PRO A 650 -3.36 -76.56 -6.88
CA PRO A 650 -3.55 -77.92 -6.35
C PRO A 650 -2.23 -78.70 -6.26
N ALA A 651 -2.09 -79.50 -5.21
CA ALA A 651 -1.02 -80.49 -5.09
C ALA A 651 -1.12 -81.52 -6.23
N GLY A 652 0.03 -81.99 -6.71
CA GLY A 652 0.08 -82.97 -7.79
C GLY A 652 1.43 -83.65 -7.92
N HIS A 653 1.42 -84.86 -8.48
CA HIS A 653 2.62 -85.64 -8.73
C HIS A 653 3.06 -85.50 -10.19
N THR A 654 4.32 -85.13 -10.39
CA THR A 654 4.97 -85.24 -11.70
C THR A 654 5.84 -86.49 -11.71
N PHE A 655 5.48 -87.49 -12.51
CA PHE A 655 6.21 -88.75 -12.63
C PHE A 655 7.23 -88.68 -13.78
N GLY A 656 8.44 -89.20 -13.56
CA GLY A 656 9.48 -89.25 -14.60
C GLY A 656 9.12 -90.18 -15.76
N THR A 657 9.70 -89.96 -16.94
CA THR A 657 9.41 -90.76 -18.15
C THR A 657 10.24 -92.04 -18.27
N GLU A 658 11.26 -92.20 -17.43
CA GLU A 658 12.10 -93.39 -17.38
C GLU A 658 11.47 -94.45 -16.50
N TRP A 659 11.45 -95.69 -16.98
CA TRP A 659 10.96 -96.82 -16.21
C TRP A 659 11.93 -97.18 -15.08
N ILE A 660 11.44 -97.15 -13.85
CA ILE A 660 12.12 -97.72 -12.70
C ILE A 660 11.65 -99.16 -12.56
N VAL A 661 12.60 -100.08 -12.35
CA VAL A 661 12.34 -101.53 -12.41
C VAL A 661 12.89 -102.22 -11.16
N ASP A 662 12.17 -103.24 -10.69
CA ASP A 662 12.69 -104.22 -9.73
C ASP A 662 12.52 -105.65 -10.28
N GLY A 663 12.70 -106.68 -9.44
CA GLY A 663 12.58 -108.07 -9.87
C GLY A 663 11.17 -108.50 -10.32
N GLU A 664 10.13 -107.75 -9.97
CA GLU A 664 8.73 -108.12 -10.19
C GLU A 664 7.98 -107.14 -11.10
N ASN A 665 8.24 -105.82 -10.97
CA ASN A 665 7.46 -104.76 -11.58
C ASN A 665 8.33 -103.67 -12.25
N HIS A 666 7.67 -102.86 -13.08
CA HIS A 666 8.15 -101.56 -13.54
C HIS A 666 7.12 -100.46 -13.21
N TRP A 667 7.59 -99.25 -12.91
CA TRP A 667 6.75 -98.08 -12.62
C TRP A 667 7.47 -96.78 -13.00
N HIS A 668 6.70 -95.70 -13.11
CA HIS A 668 7.23 -94.34 -13.11
C HIS A 668 7.17 -93.77 -11.70
N ALA A 669 8.22 -93.12 -11.21
CA ALA A 669 8.20 -92.49 -9.89
C ALA A 669 8.17 -90.96 -9.97
N CYS A 670 7.45 -90.37 -9.03
CA CYS A 670 7.58 -88.96 -8.70
C CYS A 670 8.78 -88.77 -7.76
N VAL A 671 9.39 -87.57 -7.77
CA VAL A 671 10.52 -87.23 -6.88
C VAL A 671 10.20 -87.41 -5.40
N CYS A 672 8.92 -87.38 -5.02
CA CYS A 672 8.45 -87.61 -3.65
C CYS A 672 8.33 -89.09 -3.25
N GLY A 673 8.59 -90.02 -4.17
CA GLY A 673 8.55 -91.47 -3.93
C GLY A 673 7.22 -92.15 -4.29
N GLU A 674 6.19 -91.40 -4.66
CA GLU A 674 4.93 -91.97 -5.19
C GLU A 674 5.17 -92.68 -6.51
N LYS A 675 4.44 -93.80 -6.73
CA LYS A 675 4.57 -94.65 -7.91
C LYS A 675 3.32 -94.53 -8.79
N ALA A 676 3.52 -94.35 -10.09
CA ALA A 676 2.48 -94.42 -11.12
C ALA A 676 2.79 -95.55 -12.11
N ASP A 677 1.76 -95.99 -12.83
CA ASP A 677 1.86 -97.01 -13.89
C ASP A 677 2.57 -98.30 -13.44
N THR A 678 2.42 -98.67 -12.17
CA THR A 678 3.07 -99.87 -11.64
C THR A 678 2.44 -101.10 -12.27
N ALA A 679 3.25 -101.87 -13.00
CA ALA A 679 2.81 -103.10 -13.65
C ALA A 679 3.90 -104.18 -13.57
N ALA A 680 3.47 -105.44 -13.54
CA ALA A 680 4.38 -106.57 -13.58
C ALA A 680 5.09 -106.67 -14.94
N HIS A 681 6.30 -107.23 -14.96
CA HIS A 681 7.05 -107.39 -16.20
C HIS A 681 6.35 -108.32 -17.19
N THR A 682 6.19 -107.86 -18.43
CA THR A 682 5.64 -108.67 -19.52
C THR A 682 6.78 -109.21 -20.39
N PHE A 683 7.17 -110.44 -20.10
CA PHE A 683 8.26 -111.12 -20.81
C PHE A 683 7.75 -111.97 -21.97
N GLY A 684 8.47 -111.95 -23.09
CA GLY A 684 8.30 -112.92 -24.17
C GLY A 684 8.93 -114.28 -23.87
N ASN A 685 9.05 -115.12 -24.90
CA ASN A 685 9.73 -116.40 -24.82
C ASN A 685 11.21 -116.23 -24.46
N TRP A 686 11.77 -117.23 -23.77
CA TRP A 686 13.20 -117.29 -23.51
C TRP A 686 14.00 -117.40 -24.81
N VAL A 687 15.03 -116.59 -24.93
CA VAL A 687 16.00 -116.63 -26.02
C VAL A 687 17.31 -117.16 -25.45
N VAL A 688 17.85 -118.22 -26.03
CA VAL A 688 19.16 -118.74 -25.64
C VAL A 688 20.23 -117.73 -26.08
N THR A 689 20.95 -117.17 -25.12
CA THR A 689 22.06 -116.23 -25.37
C THR A 689 23.41 -116.93 -25.33
N ARG A 690 23.48 -118.11 -24.70
CA ARG A 690 24.63 -119.01 -24.69
C ARG A 690 24.18 -120.46 -24.55
N GLU A 691 24.57 -121.32 -25.48
CA GLU A 691 24.23 -122.75 -25.43
C GLU A 691 24.89 -123.46 -24.23
N ALA A 692 24.23 -124.48 -23.69
CA ALA A 692 24.79 -125.33 -22.63
C ALA A 692 25.70 -126.41 -23.22
N THR A 693 26.81 -126.72 -22.54
CA THR A 693 27.74 -127.81 -22.92
C THR A 693 27.76 -128.89 -21.84
N ALA A 694 28.50 -129.99 -22.09
CA ALA A 694 28.64 -131.08 -21.12
C ALA A 694 29.31 -130.64 -19.80
N GLU A 695 30.05 -129.53 -19.82
CA GLU A 695 30.91 -129.06 -18.71
C GLU A 695 30.51 -127.68 -18.19
N GLN A 696 29.76 -126.88 -18.96
CA GLN A 696 29.41 -125.51 -18.63
C GLN A 696 27.92 -125.24 -18.84
N THR A 697 27.31 -124.49 -17.91
CA THR A 697 25.93 -124.05 -18.02
C THR A 697 25.73 -123.08 -19.19
N GLY A 698 24.64 -123.24 -19.93
CA GLY A 698 24.18 -122.26 -20.91
C GLY A 698 23.54 -121.05 -20.22
N MET A 699 23.12 -120.05 -20.98
CA MET A 699 22.27 -118.96 -20.52
C MET A 699 21.14 -118.70 -21.51
N ARG A 700 19.97 -118.41 -20.96
CA ARG A 700 18.86 -117.82 -21.71
C ARG A 700 18.45 -116.51 -21.06
N GLU A 701 18.00 -115.58 -21.88
CA GLU A 701 17.49 -114.28 -21.46
C GLU A 701 16.04 -114.13 -21.95
N LYS A 702 15.22 -113.44 -21.16
CA LYS A 702 13.97 -112.85 -21.63
C LYS A 702 13.95 -111.38 -21.25
N THR A 703 13.46 -110.53 -22.14
CA THR A 703 13.39 -109.08 -21.94
C THR A 703 11.95 -108.64 -21.80
N CYS A 704 11.68 -107.76 -20.85
CA CYS A 704 10.38 -107.12 -20.69
C CYS A 704 10.14 -106.21 -21.89
N SER A 705 9.01 -106.43 -22.58
CA SER A 705 8.66 -105.70 -23.80
C SER A 705 8.34 -104.21 -23.58
N VAL A 706 8.13 -103.79 -22.34
CA VAL A 706 7.74 -102.42 -21.98
C VAL A 706 8.92 -101.59 -21.50
N CYS A 707 9.63 -102.05 -20.46
CA CYS A 707 10.70 -101.29 -19.81
C CYS A 707 12.12 -101.74 -20.20
N GLY A 708 12.27 -102.83 -20.95
CA GLY A 708 13.57 -103.37 -21.33
C GLY A 708 14.31 -104.12 -20.22
N TYR A 709 13.71 -104.33 -19.03
CA TYR A 709 14.31 -105.14 -17.96
C TYR A 709 14.58 -106.57 -18.42
N LYS A 710 15.77 -107.09 -18.11
CA LYS A 710 16.24 -108.39 -18.57
C LYS A 710 16.38 -109.35 -17.41
N VAL A 711 15.84 -110.55 -17.57
CA VAL A 711 16.04 -111.67 -16.65
C VAL A 711 16.84 -112.73 -17.38
N THR A 712 17.95 -113.15 -16.78
CA THR A 712 18.81 -114.22 -17.27
C THR A 712 18.71 -115.44 -16.37
N GLU A 713 18.65 -116.62 -16.98
CA GLU A 713 18.67 -117.89 -16.27
C GLU A 713 19.76 -118.79 -16.85
N SER A 714 20.47 -119.50 -15.98
CA SER A 714 21.42 -120.53 -16.40
C SER A 714 20.67 -121.78 -16.86
N ILE A 715 21.07 -122.30 -18.02
CA ILE A 715 20.60 -123.59 -18.52
C ILE A 715 21.55 -124.65 -17.94
N PRO A 716 21.06 -125.65 -17.18
CA PRO A 716 21.91 -126.69 -16.61
C PRO A 716 22.77 -127.40 -17.66
N ALA A 717 24.00 -127.77 -17.30
CA ALA A 717 24.85 -128.59 -18.16
C ALA A 717 24.18 -129.96 -18.42
N THR A 718 24.31 -130.49 -19.64
CA THR A 718 23.46 -131.59 -20.13
C THR A 718 23.73 -132.97 -19.52
N GLY A 719 24.78 -133.12 -18.70
CA GLY A 719 25.03 -134.25 -17.78
C GLY A 719 25.10 -135.66 -18.37
N ASN A 720 26.24 -136.35 -18.21
CA ASN A 720 26.43 -137.75 -18.64
C ASN A 720 26.08 -138.75 -17.53
N THR A 721 25.16 -139.68 -17.80
CA THR A 721 24.76 -140.78 -16.91
C THR A 721 25.76 -141.94 -16.97
N ASP A 722 26.57 -142.10 -15.93
CA ASP A 722 26.61 -143.31 -15.07
C ASP A 722 27.93 -143.42 -14.29
N ALA A 723 27.76 -143.47 -12.96
CA ALA A 723 28.73 -143.66 -11.88
C ALA A 723 29.34 -145.10 -11.91
N PRO A 724 30.31 -145.55 -11.06
CA PRO A 724 30.47 -145.13 -9.65
C PRO A 724 31.84 -145.27 -8.92
N LYS A 725 31.90 -144.56 -7.78
CA LYS A 725 32.35 -144.97 -6.42
C LYS A 725 33.84 -145.12 -5.99
N THR A 726 34.08 -144.38 -4.89
CA THR A 726 34.75 -144.70 -3.60
C THR A 726 36.25 -144.47 -3.40
N GLY A 727 36.56 -143.84 -2.25
CA GLY A 727 37.89 -143.70 -1.64
C GLY A 727 38.06 -142.32 -0.98
N GLU A 728 37.47 -142.05 0.19
CA GLU A 728 38.05 -142.21 1.53
C GLU A 728 39.30 -141.34 1.88
N ASN A 729 39.06 -140.47 2.88
CA ASN A 729 39.89 -140.18 4.06
C ASN A 729 41.18 -139.34 3.95
N SER A 730 41.06 -138.08 4.39
CA SER A 730 41.99 -137.48 5.38
C SER A 730 41.32 -136.32 6.14
N ALA A 731 41.09 -136.52 7.44
CA ALA A 731 41.33 -135.62 8.58
C ALA A 731 41.43 -134.11 8.24
N LEU A 732 40.52 -133.21 8.64
CA LEU A 732 40.01 -132.90 9.98
C LEU A 732 41.12 -132.90 11.05
N VAL A 733 41.29 -131.73 11.67
CA VAL A 733 42.32 -131.36 12.67
C VAL A 733 43.52 -130.67 12.04
N LEU A 734 43.45 -129.34 11.91
CA LEU A 734 44.43 -128.42 12.50
C LEU A 734 44.10 -126.95 12.13
N TRP A 735 43.79 -126.18 13.17
CA TRP A 735 43.63 -124.71 13.24
C TRP A 735 42.31 -124.13 12.69
N ILE A 736 41.30 -123.70 13.48
CA ILE A 736 41.31 -123.09 14.82
C ILE A 736 42.51 -122.15 15.00
N GLY A 737 42.43 -121.02 14.31
CA GLY A 737 43.09 -119.76 14.61
C GLY A 737 42.09 -118.69 14.17
N LEU A 738 41.05 -118.35 14.93
CA LEU A 738 41.21 -117.68 16.23
C LEU A 738 42.23 -116.55 16.02
N PHE A 739 41.78 -115.40 15.53
CA PHE A 739 41.80 -114.17 16.31
C PHE A 739 40.80 -113.17 15.66
N VAL A 740 39.56 -113.00 16.14
CA VAL A 740 39.12 -112.47 17.45
C VAL A 740 38.77 -110.98 17.34
N LEU A 741 37.57 -110.66 17.85
CA LEU A 741 36.99 -109.36 18.22
C LEU A 741 36.43 -108.52 17.06
N ALA A 742 35.11 -108.36 16.89
CA ALA A 742 34.10 -107.96 17.87
C ALA A 742 34.63 -106.86 18.80
N GLY A 743 34.46 -105.61 18.41
CA GLY A 743 34.89 -104.52 19.27
C GLY A 743 34.69 -103.15 18.66
N ALA A 744 33.59 -102.54 19.08
CA ALA A 744 33.31 -101.10 19.04
C ALA A 744 33.15 -100.51 17.62
N GLY A 745 32.07 -99.81 17.34
CA GLY A 745 31.33 -98.94 18.23
C GLY A 745 31.18 -97.64 17.43
N LEU A 746 29.96 -97.31 17.02
CA LEU A 746 29.07 -96.46 17.77
C LEU A 746 29.58 -95.02 17.87
N ALA A 747 28.65 -94.11 17.60
CA ALA A 747 28.64 -92.70 17.97
C ALA A 747 29.39 -91.72 17.05
N GLY A 748 28.57 -91.00 16.27
CA GLY A 748 28.89 -89.71 15.66
C GLY A 748 27.62 -88.88 15.45
N THR A 749 26.70 -89.00 16.40
CA THR A 749 25.48 -88.23 16.61
C THR A 749 25.70 -86.72 16.75
N ILE A 750 24.78 -85.94 16.14
CA ILE A 750 24.08 -84.76 16.71
C ILE A 750 24.92 -83.49 17.00
N LEU A 751 24.23 -82.34 16.85
CA LEU A 751 24.51 -81.01 17.42
C LEU A 751 25.59 -80.27 16.62
N TYR A 752 25.57 -78.96 16.36
CA TYR A 752 25.04 -77.86 17.13
C TYR A 752 25.29 -76.60 16.27
N VAL A 753 24.27 -75.83 15.88
CA VAL A 753 24.40 -74.37 15.94
C VAL A 753 23.07 -73.82 16.48
N LYS A 754 22.85 -74.09 17.78
CA LYS A 754 21.98 -73.26 18.59
C LYS A 754 22.84 -72.07 19.01
N LYS A 755 22.45 -70.88 18.56
CA LYS A 755 22.19 -69.72 19.44
C LYS A 755 23.33 -69.31 20.39
N ARG A 756 23.82 -68.08 20.24
CA ARG A 756 23.74 -66.98 21.22
C ARG A 756 24.68 -65.85 20.78
N LYS A 757 24.13 -64.66 20.57
CA LYS A 757 24.07 -63.57 21.57
C LYS A 757 25.45 -63.18 22.07
N ALA A 758 25.85 -61.98 21.71
CA ALA A 758 26.31 -60.96 22.64
C ALA A 758 25.92 -59.62 21.99
N ASN A 759 25.45 -58.61 22.70
CA ASN A 759 24.82 -58.48 23.99
C ASN A 759 24.24 -57.05 23.98
#